data_AF-A0A8U0TVL4-F1
#
_entry.id   AF-A0A8U0TVL4-F1
#
_cell.length_a   1.000
_cell.length_b   1.000
_cell.length_c   1.000
_cell.angle_alpha   90.00
_cell.angle_beta   90.00
_cell.angle_gamma   90.00
#
_symmetry.space_group_name_H-M   'P 1'
#
loop_
_entity.id
_entity.type
_entity.pdbx_description
1 polymer ?
#
loop_
_entity_poly.entity_id
_entity_poly.type
_entity_poly.pdbx_seq_one_letter_code
_entity_poly.pdbx_strand_id
1 'polypeptide(L)'
;MMSISLLFLFYPSVLLFFGFGCRYASSFVCPGICRCSSNTIRCNNLTEKSVPMSERGPRLVLKHLTMSTIASHTFDGLRRVQHIEIGQSVALETIETLAFNNLLNLNEIFIKNTRSLVHIARRTFNNLPKLRYLSISNTGITVFPDMTSIHSLEPWNQNFVLDICDNLYLLSIPVNAFVGMTTEYTAMNLFNNGIREIQDYAFNGTKINKLVLKNNRNLRVIHREAFKGAVGPRILDVSSTAIETLPSHGLNSVVELVARTAYGLKRLPPFRGLGNLQKAHLTYNSHCCALLTWDTHRDSPINAAQHNGSRPTYCDDSPSEKFPAGMVDSFDTSLLVEIHGTNEDIEDESYGGVDFQYPELGLYCQTRPTLQCTPEADAFNPCEDIAGFSFLRVAIWFINILAIIGNLTVLLIFFTSRCKLTVPRFLMCHLAFADFCIGVYLLMIAAVDLHTRGHYSEHAIDWQTGAGCSAAGFLSVFGGELSVYTLSTITLERWHTITHALQLEKRLGLAQAAGIMAGGWLICLGMAMLPLVGVSSYSKVSMCLPMDVKTPLAQAFILLLLLFNVGAFLVVCVCYVLIYLAVRNPQFPSRSADAKIAKRMAVLIFTDLLCMAPISFFAISAAFKVPLITVTNSKILLVLFFPINSCANPFLYAIFTKAFRKDVYLLLSNMGCCENIANMYRMKAYCSENLVKSSSENKGTLICTTLRMDPLPLQSQQLKDDGDLGTI
;
A
#
# COMPACT_ATOMS: atom_id res chain seq x y z
N MET A 1 16.06 12.45 -27.82
CA MET A 1 17.34 12.58 -28.55
C MET A 1 18.41 12.00 -27.62
N MET A 2 19.04 10.86 -27.85
CA MET A 2 19.72 10.36 -29.06
C MET A 2 19.45 8.87 -29.29
N SER A 3 19.08 8.57 -30.54
CA SER A 3 19.59 7.50 -31.42
C SER A 3 19.79 6.07 -30.88
N ILE A 4 18.79 5.20 -31.12
CA ILE A 4 19.02 3.79 -31.48
C ILE A 4 18.30 3.55 -32.82
N SER A 5 18.98 3.90 -33.90
CA SER A 5 18.61 3.61 -35.29
C SER A 5 19.74 2.80 -35.89
N LEU A 6 19.75 1.50 -35.64
CA LEU A 6 20.62 0.51 -36.30
C LEU A 6 20.17 -0.88 -35.87
N LEU A 7 19.11 -1.42 -36.49
CA LEU A 7 18.81 -2.86 -36.51
C LEU A 7 17.69 -3.25 -37.51
N PHE A 8 17.44 -2.44 -38.55
CA PHE A 8 16.46 -2.75 -39.60
C PHE A 8 17.10 -2.77 -40.99
N LEU A 9 18.15 -3.55 -41.19
CA LEU A 9 18.61 -3.95 -42.52
C LEU A 9 19.30 -5.31 -42.39
N PHE A 10 18.61 -6.38 -42.76
CA PHE A 10 19.09 -7.70 -43.24
C PHE A 10 18.06 -8.80 -42.86
N TYR A 11 17.04 -9.00 -43.71
CA TYR A 11 16.76 -10.30 -44.35
C TYR A 11 15.53 -10.18 -45.27
N PRO A 12 15.70 -10.28 -46.60
CA PRO A 12 14.61 -10.42 -47.55
C PRO A 12 14.24 -11.89 -47.76
N SER A 13 13.02 -12.11 -48.26
CA SER A 13 12.62 -13.26 -49.09
C SER A 13 12.70 -14.69 -48.51
N VAL A 14 11.77 -15.04 -47.60
CA VAL A 14 11.15 -16.38 -47.55
C VAL A 14 9.66 -16.23 -47.20
N LEU A 15 8.86 -15.84 -48.19
CA LEU A 15 7.40 -15.77 -48.08
C LEU A 15 6.79 -16.21 -49.41
N LEU A 16 7.05 -17.45 -49.81
CA LEU A 16 6.46 -18.05 -51.01
C LEU A 16 6.47 -19.59 -50.98
N PHE A 17 6.20 -20.23 -49.82
CA PHE A 17 5.93 -21.67 -49.75
C PHE A 17 5.05 -22.03 -48.55
N PHE A 18 3.80 -21.55 -48.56
CA PHE A 18 2.67 -22.20 -47.88
C PHE A 18 1.38 -21.88 -48.65
N GLY A 19 1.39 -22.20 -49.96
CA GLY A 19 0.17 -22.45 -50.71
C GLY A 19 -0.28 -23.89 -50.45
N PHE A 20 -1.58 -24.10 -50.30
CA PHE A 20 -2.26 -25.34 -49.84
C PHE A 20 -2.45 -25.49 -48.32
N GLY A 21 -2.75 -24.39 -47.64
CA GLY A 21 -3.69 -24.44 -46.52
C GLY A 21 -5.10 -24.56 -47.09
N CYS A 22 -5.63 -25.78 -47.12
CA CYS A 22 -7.03 -26.04 -47.47
C CYS A 22 -7.93 -25.19 -46.55
N ARG A 23 -8.48 -24.09 -47.06
CA ARG A 23 -9.59 -23.38 -46.41
C ARG A 23 -10.78 -24.33 -46.49
N TYR A 24 -10.91 -25.22 -45.51
CA TYR A 24 -12.20 -25.79 -45.17
C TYR A 24 -13.07 -24.62 -44.71
N ALA A 25 -13.72 -23.95 -45.66
CA ALA A 25 -14.91 -23.18 -45.36
C ALA A 25 -15.96 -24.22 -44.95
N SER A 26 -16.11 -24.44 -43.64
CA SER A 26 -17.18 -25.27 -43.10
C SER A 26 -18.50 -24.68 -43.58
N SER A 27 -19.08 -25.27 -44.62
CA SER A 27 -20.37 -24.86 -45.15
C SER A 27 -21.45 -25.17 -44.12
N PHE A 28 -22.43 -24.28 -44.01
CA PHE A 28 -23.60 -24.52 -43.17
C PHE A 28 -24.29 -25.82 -43.59
N VAL A 29 -24.46 -26.75 -42.65
CA VAL A 29 -25.25 -27.97 -42.86
C VAL A 29 -26.56 -27.83 -42.10
N CYS A 30 -27.68 -27.90 -42.82
CA CYS A 30 -29.00 -27.84 -42.21
C CYS A 30 -29.25 -29.08 -41.33
N PRO A 31 -29.64 -28.92 -40.05
CA PRO A 31 -29.97 -30.06 -39.20
C PRO A 31 -31.19 -30.82 -39.71
N GLY A 32 -31.21 -32.15 -39.58
CA GLY A 32 -32.29 -33.00 -40.10
C GLY A 32 -33.69 -32.68 -39.56
N ILE A 33 -33.79 -32.20 -38.31
CA ILE A 33 -35.06 -31.78 -37.69
C ILE A 33 -35.53 -30.38 -38.13
N CYS A 34 -34.78 -29.72 -39.00
CA CYS A 34 -35.01 -28.34 -39.43
C CYS A 34 -35.29 -28.27 -40.93
N ARG A 35 -36.05 -27.25 -41.34
CA ARG A 35 -36.18 -26.87 -42.74
C ARG A 35 -35.46 -25.54 -42.96
N CYS A 36 -34.41 -25.58 -43.77
CA CYS A 36 -33.60 -24.40 -44.10
C CYS A 36 -33.90 -23.92 -45.53
N SER A 37 -33.96 -22.60 -45.69
CA SER A 37 -33.95 -21.87 -46.96
C SER A 37 -32.75 -20.92 -46.96
N SER A 38 -32.51 -20.19 -48.05
CA SER A 38 -31.41 -19.23 -48.15
C SER A 38 -31.38 -18.22 -46.99
N ASN A 39 -32.57 -17.79 -46.53
CA ASN A 39 -32.71 -16.75 -45.50
C ASN A 39 -33.54 -17.16 -44.27
N THR A 40 -34.06 -18.39 -44.20
CA THR A 40 -34.94 -18.80 -43.10
C THR A 40 -34.61 -20.20 -42.61
N ILE A 41 -34.65 -20.39 -41.30
CA ILE A 41 -34.57 -21.70 -40.66
C ILE A 41 -35.80 -21.89 -39.78
N ARG A 42 -36.41 -23.08 -39.83
CA ARG A 42 -37.51 -23.45 -38.94
C ARG A 42 -37.24 -24.85 -38.39
N CYS A 43 -37.21 -24.97 -37.07
CA CYS A 43 -36.98 -26.19 -36.32
C CYS A 43 -38.04 -26.28 -35.22
N ASN A 44 -39.28 -26.63 -35.55
CA ASN A 44 -40.41 -26.62 -34.61
C ASN A 44 -41.03 -28.01 -34.46
N ASN A 45 -42.08 -28.13 -33.65
CA ASN A 45 -42.79 -29.40 -33.44
C ASN A 45 -43.26 -30.06 -34.76
N LEU A 46 -43.61 -29.26 -35.78
CA LEU A 46 -44.04 -29.80 -37.08
C LEU A 46 -42.88 -30.44 -37.84
N THR A 47 -41.71 -29.79 -37.86
CA THR A 47 -40.52 -30.33 -38.53
C THR A 47 -39.92 -31.50 -37.76
N GLU A 48 -39.92 -31.46 -36.43
CA GLU A 48 -39.50 -32.59 -35.58
C GLU A 48 -40.38 -33.84 -35.81
N LYS A 49 -41.70 -33.66 -35.98
CA LYS A 49 -42.62 -34.76 -36.28
C LYS A 49 -42.43 -35.38 -37.65
N SER A 50 -41.99 -34.61 -38.64
CA SER A 50 -41.79 -35.09 -40.02
C SER A 50 -40.58 -36.02 -40.20
N VAL A 51 -39.71 -36.10 -39.19
CA VAL A 51 -38.44 -36.84 -39.25
C VAL A 51 -38.55 -38.14 -38.44
N PRO A 52 -37.93 -39.27 -38.89
CA PRO A 52 -37.95 -40.54 -38.18
C PRO A 52 -37.41 -40.43 -36.74
N MET A 53 -37.93 -41.25 -35.83
CA MET A 53 -37.56 -41.17 -34.40
C MET A 53 -36.07 -41.41 -34.14
N SER A 54 -35.37 -42.15 -35.02
CA SER A 54 -33.92 -42.39 -34.97
C SER A 54 -33.08 -41.11 -35.13
N GLU A 55 -33.59 -40.12 -35.86
CA GLU A 55 -32.89 -38.86 -36.17
C GLU A 55 -33.26 -37.71 -35.22
N ARG A 56 -34.17 -37.96 -34.25
CA ARG A 56 -34.59 -36.97 -33.24
C ARG A 56 -33.62 -36.97 -32.05
N GLY A 57 -32.49 -36.28 -32.22
CA GLY A 57 -31.48 -36.09 -31.19
C GLY A 57 -31.86 -35.03 -30.14
N PRO A 58 -31.25 -35.09 -28.93
CA PRO A 58 -31.47 -34.10 -27.87
C PRO A 58 -30.68 -32.80 -28.07
N ARG A 59 -29.76 -32.73 -29.04
CA ARG A 59 -28.89 -31.57 -29.28
C ARG A 59 -29.16 -30.97 -30.66
N LEU A 60 -29.41 -29.67 -30.70
CA LEU A 60 -29.56 -28.88 -31.92
C LEU A 60 -28.42 -27.86 -31.98
N VAL A 61 -27.55 -27.98 -32.98
CA VAL A 61 -26.37 -27.12 -33.14
C VAL A 61 -26.46 -26.39 -34.47
N LEU A 62 -26.43 -25.06 -34.42
CA LEU A 62 -26.48 -24.14 -35.55
C LEU A 62 -25.17 -23.35 -35.61
N LYS A 63 -24.29 -23.75 -36.52
CA LYS A 63 -22.98 -23.11 -36.74
C LYS A 63 -22.86 -22.58 -38.15
N HIS A 64 -22.12 -21.48 -38.31
CA HIS A 64 -21.84 -20.89 -39.62
C HIS A 64 -23.12 -20.48 -40.40
N LEU A 65 -24.13 -19.96 -39.69
CA LEU A 65 -25.37 -19.48 -40.32
C LEU A 65 -25.05 -18.36 -41.34
N THR A 66 -25.66 -18.46 -42.51
CA THR A 66 -25.53 -17.49 -43.62
C THR A 66 -26.58 -16.36 -43.56
N MET A 67 -27.61 -16.54 -42.75
CA MET A 67 -28.74 -15.63 -42.60
C MET A 67 -28.51 -14.59 -41.50
N SER A 68 -29.11 -13.42 -41.66
CA SER A 68 -29.00 -12.29 -40.72
C SER A 68 -29.91 -12.38 -39.51
N THR A 69 -31.01 -13.12 -39.61
CA THR A 69 -32.07 -13.08 -38.59
C THR A 69 -32.59 -14.47 -38.25
N ILE A 70 -32.64 -14.82 -36.96
CA ILE A 70 -33.43 -15.95 -36.48
C ILE A 70 -34.86 -15.46 -36.24
N ALA A 71 -35.79 -15.96 -37.06
CA ALA A 71 -37.16 -15.49 -37.09
C ALA A 71 -37.97 -15.93 -35.85
N SER A 72 -39.07 -15.24 -35.58
CA SER A 72 -40.04 -15.64 -34.54
C SER A 72 -40.51 -17.09 -34.71
N HIS A 73 -40.73 -17.78 -33.59
CA HIS A 73 -41.21 -19.16 -33.54
C HIS A 73 -40.30 -20.20 -34.26
N THR A 74 -39.03 -19.86 -34.48
CA THR A 74 -38.07 -20.77 -35.13
C THR A 74 -37.95 -22.10 -34.39
N PHE A 75 -37.88 -22.09 -33.05
CA PHE A 75 -37.72 -23.28 -32.21
C PHE A 75 -39.00 -23.71 -31.50
N ASP A 76 -40.18 -23.32 -32.00
CA ASP A 76 -41.41 -23.44 -31.22
C ASP A 76 -41.84 -24.90 -30.93
N GLY A 77 -42.06 -25.20 -29.64
CA GLY A 77 -42.69 -26.44 -29.19
C GLY A 77 -41.90 -27.74 -29.44
N LEU A 78 -40.59 -27.68 -29.67
CA LEU A 78 -39.74 -28.88 -29.74
C LEU A 78 -39.84 -29.70 -28.45
N ARG A 79 -40.02 -31.01 -28.59
CA ARG A 79 -40.32 -31.89 -27.44
C ARG A 79 -39.12 -32.68 -26.95
N ARG A 80 -38.17 -33.04 -27.82
CA ARG A 80 -37.02 -33.88 -27.44
C ARG A 80 -35.71 -33.11 -27.28
N VAL A 81 -35.61 -31.92 -27.86
CA VAL A 81 -34.40 -31.10 -27.81
C VAL A 81 -34.20 -30.57 -26.38
N GLN A 82 -33.03 -30.87 -25.81
CA GLN A 82 -32.59 -30.45 -24.49
C GLN A 82 -31.49 -29.39 -24.55
N HIS A 83 -30.78 -29.29 -25.66
CA HIS A 83 -29.63 -28.41 -25.82
C HIS A 83 -29.70 -27.70 -27.17
N ILE A 84 -29.68 -26.36 -27.17
CA ILE A 84 -29.59 -25.55 -28.39
C ILE A 84 -28.31 -24.72 -28.35
N GLU A 85 -27.47 -24.87 -29.37
CA GLU A 85 -26.24 -24.09 -29.56
C GLU A 85 -26.33 -23.29 -30.86
N ILE A 86 -26.20 -21.97 -30.78
CA ILE A 86 -26.04 -21.05 -31.91
C ILE A 86 -24.63 -20.48 -31.81
N GLY A 87 -23.81 -20.66 -32.83
CA GLY A 87 -22.48 -20.07 -32.77
C GLY A 87 -21.71 -19.96 -34.07
N GLN A 88 -20.52 -19.37 -33.99
CA GLN A 88 -19.59 -19.23 -35.13
C GLN A 88 -20.25 -18.65 -36.39
N SER A 89 -21.24 -17.77 -36.20
CA SER A 89 -22.07 -17.22 -37.26
C SER A 89 -21.74 -15.74 -37.41
N VAL A 90 -21.16 -15.38 -38.56
CA VAL A 90 -20.70 -14.01 -38.84
C VAL A 90 -21.77 -13.14 -39.48
N ALA A 91 -22.82 -13.74 -40.03
CA ALA A 91 -23.92 -13.02 -40.68
C ALA A 91 -25.07 -12.71 -39.71
N LEU A 92 -25.20 -13.45 -38.60
CA LEU A 92 -26.33 -13.32 -37.68
C LEU A 92 -26.27 -11.98 -36.92
N GLU A 93 -27.27 -11.13 -37.12
CA GLU A 93 -27.39 -9.79 -36.53
C GLU A 93 -28.51 -9.68 -35.49
N THR A 94 -29.62 -10.41 -35.69
CA THR A 94 -30.82 -10.30 -34.85
C THR A 94 -31.45 -11.66 -34.50
N ILE A 95 -31.95 -11.79 -33.27
CA ILE A 95 -32.88 -12.86 -32.86
C ILE A 95 -34.22 -12.22 -32.51
N GLU A 96 -35.28 -12.66 -33.19
CA GLU A 96 -36.62 -12.09 -33.06
C GLU A 96 -37.39 -12.62 -31.84
N THR A 97 -38.51 -11.95 -31.53
CA THR A 97 -39.38 -12.28 -30.40
C THR A 97 -39.90 -13.71 -30.49
N LEU A 98 -40.06 -14.40 -29.36
CA LEU A 98 -40.60 -15.77 -29.30
C LEU A 98 -39.82 -16.80 -30.16
N ALA A 99 -38.54 -16.55 -30.48
CA ALA A 99 -37.72 -17.54 -31.18
C ALA A 99 -37.58 -18.84 -30.39
N PHE A 100 -37.43 -18.75 -29.06
CA PHE A 100 -37.39 -19.88 -28.11
C PHE A 100 -38.68 -19.91 -27.29
N ASN A 101 -39.69 -20.62 -27.78
CA ASN A 101 -41.02 -20.60 -27.19
C ASN A 101 -41.53 -22.00 -26.83
N ASN A 102 -42.07 -22.14 -25.62
CA ASN A 102 -42.75 -23.36 -25.13
C ASN A 102 -41.89 -24.63 -25.24
N LEU A 103 -40.61 -24.52 -24.90
CA LEU A 103 -39.65 -25.63 -24.96
C LEU A 103 -39.56 -26.35 -23.61
N LEU A 104 -40.50 -27.27 -23.38
CA LEU A 104 -40.74 -27.90 -22.06
C LEU A 104 -39.61 -28.83 -21.57
N ASN A 105 -38.70 -29.24 -22.45
CA ASN A 105 -37.58 -30.13 -22.11
C ASN A 105 -36.20 -29.51 -22.35
N LEU A 106 -36.15 -28.22 -22.69
CA LEU A 106 -34.88 -27.55 -22.95
C LEU A 106 -34.16 -27.23 -21.65
N ASN A 107 -32.93 -27.70 -21.53
CA ASN A 107 -32.07 -27.54 -20.36
C ASN A 107 -31.01 -26.46 -20.58
N GLU A 108 -30.47 -26.36 -21.81
CA GLU A 108 -29.29 -25.54 -22.09
C GLU A 108 -29.44 -24.74 -23.38
N ILE A 109 -29.11 -23.44 -23.31
CA ILE A 109 -29.02 -22.55 -24.46
C ILE A 109 -27.61 -21.94 -24.50
N PHE A 110 -26.94 -22.04 -25.64
CA PHE A 110 -25.65 -21.41 -25.90
C PHE A 110 -25.74 -20.50 -27.12
N ILE A 111 -25.42 -19.23 -26.96
CA ILE A 111 -25.23 -18.25 -28.04
C ILE A 111 -23.79 -17.78 -27.95
N LYS A 112 -22.90 -18.31 -28.79
CA LYS A 112 -21.45 -18.09 -28.66
C LYS A 112 -20.75 -17.73 -29.96
N ASN A 113 -19.77 -16.84 -29.91
CA ASN A 113 -18.94 -16.48 -31.06
C ASN A 113 -19.76 -15.96 -32.26
N THR A 114 -20.69 -15.04 -31.99
CA THR A 114 -21.57 -14.39 -32.96
C THR A 114 -21.40 -12.88 -32.86
N ARG A 115 -20.21 -12.39 -33.25
CA ARG A 115 -19.80 -10.99 -33.02
C ARG A 115 -20.71 -9.96 -33.70
N SER A 116 -21.37 -10.34 -34.79
CA SER A 116 -22.31 -9.48 -35.53
C SER A 116 -23.70 -9.42 -34.88
N LEU A 117 -24.00 -10.27 -33.89
CA LEU A 117 -25.29 -10.28 -33.20
C LEU A 117 -25.39 -9.04 -32.31
N VAL A 118 -26.17 -8.06 -32.72
CA VAL A 118 -26.34 -6.78 -32.01
C VAL A 118 -27.62 -6.76 -31.17
N HIS A 119 -28.67 -7.44 -31.62
CA HIS A 119 -30.00 -7.32 -31.02
C HIS A 119 -30.64 -8.68 -30.72
N ILE A 120 -31.01 -8.88 -29.46
CA ILE A 120 -31.88 -9.98 -29.02
C ILE A 120 -33.21 -9.33 -28.61
N ALA A 121 -34.29 -9.64 -29.32
CA ALA A 121 -35.57 -9.02 -29.08
C ALA A 121 -36.14 -9.36 -27.70
N ARG A 122 -37.02 -8.49 -27.19
CA ARG A 122 -37.73 -8.75 -25.93
C ARG A 122 -38.55 -10.03 -26.04
N ARG A 123 -38.75 -10.75 -24.93
CA ARG A 123 -39.50 -12.01 -24.92
C ARG A 123 -39.00 -13.05 -25.95
N THR A 124 -37.70 -13.03 -26.29
CA THR A 124 -37.08 -14.06 -27.14
C THR A 124 -37.11 -15.42 -26.46
N PHE A 125 -36.83 -15.45 -25.15
CA PHE A 125 -36.89 -16.62 -24.30
C PHE A 125 -38.22 -16.64 -23.55
N ASN A 126 -39.12 -17.55 -23.92
CA ASN A 126 -40.48 -17.60 -23.37
C ASN A 126 -40.88 -19.03 -22.97
N ASN A 127 -41.30 -19.17 -21.70
CA ASN A 127 -41.79 -20.41 -21.11
C ASN A 127 -40.82 -21.60 -21.30
N LEU A 128 -39.73 -21.58 -20.53
CA LEU A 128 -38.64 -22.55 -20.57
C LEU A 128 -38.48 -23.19 -19.18
N PRO A 129 -39.44 -24.03 -18.74
CA PRO A 129 -39.57 -24.45 -17.34
C PRO A 129 -38.40 -25.31 -16.83
N LYS A 130 -37.66 -25.99 -17.72
CA LYS A 130 -36.51 -26.84 -17.38
C LYS A 130 -35.15 -26.21 -17.67
N LEU A 131 -35.12 -24.93 -18.08
CA LEU A 131 -33.86 -24.29 -18.44
C LEU A 131 -32.96 -24.16 -17.20
N ARG A 132 -31.75 -24.69 -17.27
CA ARG A 132 -30.74 -24.69 -16.19
C ARG A 132 -29.53 -23.84 -16.53
N TYR A 133 -29.20 -23.72 -17.82
CA TYR A 133 -27.98 -23.06 -18.25
C TYR A 133 -28.26 -22.17 -19.48
N LEU A 134 -27.98 -20.88 -19.37
CA LEU A 134 -28.06 -19.91 -20.46
C LEU A 134 -26.72 -19.21 -20.60
N SER A 135 -26.06 -19.36 -21.75
CA SER A 135 -24.82 -18.66 -22.06
C SER A 135 -24.95 -17.77 -23.29
N ILE A 136 -24.53 -16.52 -23.16
CA ILE A 136 -24.40 -15.54 -24.23
C ILE A 136 -22.97 -14.99 -24.19
N SER A 137 -22.13 -15.45 -25.10
CA SER A 137 -20.69 -15.17 -25.07
C SER A 137 -20.10 -14.68 -26.39
N ASN A 138 -19.19 -13.71 -26.32
CA ASN A 138 -18.49 -13.15 -27.47
C ASN A 138 -19.46 -12.74 -28.60
N THR A 139 -20.44 -11.92 -28.23
CA THR A 139 -21.45 -11.34 -29.13
C THR A 139 -21.33 -9.82 -29.19
N GLY A 140 -22.02 -9.20 -30.16
CA GLY A 140 -22.06 -7.75 -30.35
C GLY A 140 -23.20 -7.04 -29.60
N ILE A 141 -23.86 -7.71 -28.66
CA ILE A 141 -25.06 -7.16 -28.01
C ILE A 141 -24.75 -5.87 -27.25
N THR A 142 -25.64 -4.89 -27.41
CA THR A 142 -25.54 -3.57 -26.77
C THR A 142 -26.54 -3.41 -25.62
N VAL A 143 -27.65 -4.14 -25.67
CA VAL A 143 -28.75 -4.09 -24.70
C VAL A 143 -28.80 -5.40 -23.93
N PHE A 144 -29.06 -5.31 -22.62
CA PHE A 144 -29.22 -6.49 -21.77
C PHE A 144 -30.42 -7.33 -22.21
N PRO A 145 -30.27 -8.66 -22.40
CA PRO A 145 -31.35 -9.53 -22.88
C PRO A 145 -32.47 -9.67 -21.86
N ASP A 146 -33.71 -9.65 -22.35
CA ASP A 146 -34.91 -9.78 -21.52
C ASP A 146 -35.11 -11.22 -21.04
N MET A 147 -35.03 -11.42 -19.72
CA MET A 147 -35.16 -12.71 -19.05
C MET A 147 -36.53 -12.91 -18.39
N THR A 148 -37.43 -11.93 -18.48
CA THR A 148 -38.65 -11.86 -17.65
C THR A 148 -39.66 -12.98 -17.88
N SER A 149 -39.62 -13.58 -19.07
CA SER A 149 -40.59 -14.58 -19.52
C SER A 149 -40.05 -16.02 -19.51
N ILE A 150 -38.87 -16.28 -18.93
CA ILE A 150 -38.25 -17.62 -18.91
C ILE A 150 -39.01 -18.56 -17.97
N HIS A 151 -39.29 -18.13 -16.73
CA HIS A 151 -40.01 -18.89 -15.70
C HIS A 151 -39.50 -20.32 -15.50
N SER A 152 -38.19 -20.49 -15.29
CA SER A 152 -37.62 -21.80 -14.98
C SER A 152 -38.01 -22.27 -13.57
N LEU A 153 -38.51 -23.51 -13.46
CA LEU A 153 -39.09 -24.14 -12.26
C LEU A 153 -38.25 -25.33 -11.75
N GLU A 154 -37.04 -25.50 -12.27
CA GLU A 154 -36.26 -26.70 -12.01
C GLU A 154 -35.72 -26.75 -10.55
N PRO A 155 -35.89 -27.84 -9.78
CA PRO A 155 -35.71 -27.81 -8.31
C PRO A 155 -34.26 -27.81 -7.78
N TRP A 156 -34.07 -27.04 -6.69
CA TRP A 156 -33.15 -27.04 -5.52
C TRP A 156 -31.76 -27.68 -5.51
N ASN A 157 -31.41 -28.68 -6.33
CA ASN A 157 -30.09 -29.35 -6.27
C ASN A 157 -29.13 -28.95 -7.41
N GLN A 158 -29.56 -28.05 -8.30
CA GLN A 158 -28.74 -27.52 -9.39
C GLN A 158 -29.02 -26.02 -9.55
N ASN A 159 -28.03 -25.18 -9.23
CA ASN A 159 -28.15 -23.73 -9.40
C ASN A 159 -28.42 -23.39 -10.88
N PHE A 160 -29.37 -22.50 -11.16
CA PHE A 160 -29.52 -21.94 -12.50
C PHE A 160 -28.25 -21.13 -12.83
N VAL A 161 -27.58 -21.46 -13.93
CA VAL A 161 -26.33 -20.79 -14.33
C VAL A 161 -26.61 -19.85 -15.50
N LEU A 162 -26.28 -18.57 -15.29
CA LEU A 162 -26.34 -17.53 -16.30
C LEU A 162 -24.92 -17.04 -16.61
N ASP A 163 -24.47 -17.27 -17.83
CA ASP A 163 -23.14 -16.86 -18.30
C ASP A 163 -23.29 -15.80 -19.40
N ILE A 164 -23.06 -14.53 -19.05
CA ILE A 164 -22.97 -13.44 -20.02
C ILE A 164 -21.53 -12.94 -19.98
N CYS A 165 -20.73 -13.32 -20.97
CA CYS A 165 -19.28 -13.09 -20.94
C CYS A 165 -18.75 -12.57 -22.27
N ASP A 166 -17.66 -11.82 -22.25
CA ASP A 166 -16.99 -11.33 -23.48
C ASP A 166 -17.87 -10.44 -24.38
N ASN A 167 -18.93 -9.81 -23.84
CA ASN A 167 -19.79 -8.88 -24.57
C ASN A 167 -19.34 -7.45 -24.30
N LEU A 168 -18.36 -6.98 -25.09
CA LEU A 168 -17.67 -5.70 -24.86
C LEU A 168 -18.55 -4.46 -25.02
N TYR A 169 -19.66 -4.57 -25.76
CA TYR A 169 -20.59 -3.46 -25.99
C TYR A 169 -21.78 -3.42 -25.02
N LEU A 170 -21.88 -4.40 -24.12
CA LEU A 170 -22.90 -4.41 -23.07
C LEU A 170 -22.46 -3.49 -21.93
N LEU A 171 -23.06 -2.29 -21.83
CA LEU A 171 -22.56 -1.21 -20.97
C LEU A 171 -23.23 -1.11 -19.60
N SER A 172 -24.42 -1.64 -19.39
CA SER A 172 -25.12 -1.52 -18.11
C SER A 172 -26.02 -2.72 -17.82
N ILE A 173 -26.31 -2.93 -16.55
CA ILE A 173 -27.36 -3.85 -16.09
C ILE A 173 -28.56 -3.00 -15.65
N PRO A 174 -29.71 -3.11 -16.33
CA PRO A 174 -30.88 -2.29 -16.05
C PRO A 174 -31.63 -2.77 -14.79
N VAL A 175 -32.57 -1.95 -14.32
CA VAL A 175 -33.51 -2.31 -13.24
C VAL A 175 -34.27 -3.61 -13.57
N ASN A 176 -34.52 -4.46 -12.57
CA ASN A 176 -35.29 -5.71 -12.70
C ASN A 176 -34.81 -6.67 -13.81
N ALA A 177 -33.53 -6.60 -14.23
CA ALA A 177 -33.00 -7.33 -15.38
C ALA A 177 -33.20 -8.86 -15.32
N PHE A 178 -33.31 -9.41 -14.11
CA PHE A 178 -33.35 -10.86 -13.84
C PHE A 178 -34.68 -11.33 -13.24
N VAL A 179 -35.66 -10.44 -13.04
CA VAL A 179 -36.99 -10.79 -12.49
C VAL A 179 -37.64 -11.82 -13.40
N GLY A 180 -38.30 -12.84 -12.84
CA GLY A 180 -39.04 -13.84 -13.63
C GLY A 180 -38.19 -14.92 -14.31
N MET A 181 -36.85 -14.84 -14.20
CA MET A 181 -35.94 -15.84 -14.79
C MET A 181 -36.10 -17.22 -14.13
N THR A 182 -36.01 -17.28 -12.79
CA THR A 182 -36.21 -18.50 -11.99
C THR A 182 -36.59 -18.14 -10.55
N THR A 183 -37.26 -19.07 -9.86
CA THR A 183 -37.58 -18.96 -8.43
C THR A 183 -36.49 -19.53 -7.50
N GLU A 184 -35.46 -20.16 -8.09
CA GLU A 184 -34.37 -20.85 -7.40
C GLU A 184 -33.08 -20.01 -7.34
N TYR A 185 -32.08 -20.53 -6.63
CA TYR A 185 -30.78 -19.87 -6.50
C TYR A 185 -29.99 -19.87 -7.83
N THR A 186 -29.47 -18.71 -8.20
CA THR A 186 -28.73 -18.50 -9.45
C THR A 186 -27.23 -18.31 -9.21
N ALA A 187 -26.42 -18.86 -10.11
CA ALA A 187 -25.02 -18.48 -10.29
C ALA A 187 -24.91 -17.60 -11.54
N MET A 188 -24.59 -16.32 -11.36
CA MET A 188 -24.48 -15.33 -12.42
C MET A 188 -23.00 -15.02 -12.69
N ASN A 189 -22.50 -15.43 -13.85
CA ASN A 189 -21.18 -15.08 -14.34
C ASN A 189 -21.31 -13.98 -15.39
N LEU A 190 -20.99 -12.75 -15.01
CA LEU A 190 -21.12 -11.54 -15.82
C LEU A 190 -19.73 -10.93 -16.06
N PHE A 191 -18.73 -11.74 -16.38
CA PHE A 191 -17.33 -11.32 -16.44
C PHE A 191 -16.86 -10.92 -17.85
N ASN A 192 -15.83 -10.09 -17.92
CA ASN A 192 -15.21 -9.61 -19.17
C ASN A 192 -16.20 -8.94 -20.15
N ASN A 193 -17.20 -8.22 -19.65
CA ASN A 193 -18.09 -7.40 -20.47
C ASN A 193 -17.67 -5.91 -20.46
N GLY A 194 -18.42 -5.09 -21.19
CA GLY A 194 -18.25 -3.64 -21.22
C GLY A 194 -18.93 -2.87 -20.08
N ILE A 195 -19.40 -3.56 -19.03
CA ILE A 195 -20.31 -2.99 -18.03
C ILE A 195 -19.62 -1.84 -17.30
N ARG A 196 -20.32 -0.70 -17.20
CA ARG A 196 -19.89 0.54 -16.56
C ARG A 196 -20.66 0.85 -15.28
N GLU A 197 -21.96 0.54 -15.29
CA GLU A 197 -22.87 0.78 -14.17
C GLU A 197 -23.82 -0.41 -13.93
N ILE A 198 -24.22 -0.60 -12.68
CA ILE A 198 -25.31 -1.49 -12.27
C ILE A 198 -26.35 -0.62 -11.54
N GLN A 199 -27.56 -0.56 -12.09
CA GLN A 199 -28.64 0.32 -11.63
C GLN A 199 -29.27 -0.17 -10.32
N ASP A 200 -30.03 0.71 -9.66
CA ASP A 200 -30.83 0.36 -8.48
C ASP A 200 -31.84 -0.73 -8.82
N TYR A 201 -32.12 -1.65 -7.89
CA TYR A 201 -33.05 -2.76 -8.10
C TYR A 201 -32.71 -3.67 -9.30
N ALA A 202 -31.47 -3.64 -9.81
CA ALA A 202 -31.05 -4.50 -10.92
C ALA A 202 -31.30 -5.99 -10.65
N PHE A 203 -31.09 -6.43 -9.40
CA PHE A 203 -31.26 -7.83 -8.98
C PHE A 203 -32.54 -8.08 -8.19
N ASN A 204 -33.51 -7.16 -8.20
CA ASN A 204 -34.76 -7.31 -7.47
C ASN A 204 -35.48 -8.62 -7.82
N GLY A 205 -36.11 -9.28 -6.83
CA GLY A 205 -36.87 -10.51 -7.03
C GLY A 205 -36.05 -11.74 -7.38
N THR A 206 -34.72 -11.72 -7.15
CA THR A 206 -33.83 -12.85 -7.48
C THR A 206 -33.11 -13.42 -6.27
N LYS A 207 -32.84 -14.73 -6.30
CA LYS A 207 -32.02 -15.42 -5.30
C LYS A 207 -30.64 -15.69 -5.89
N ILE A 208 -29.61 -15.02 -5.38
CA ILE A 208 -28.25 -15.06 -5.92
C ILE A 208 -27.35 -15.89 -4.99
N ASN A 209 -26.85 -17.01 -5.48
CA ASN A 209 -25.81 -17.76 -4.77
C ASN A 209 -24.43 -17.16 -5.07
N LYS A 210 -24.11 -16.96 -6.35
CA LYS A 210 -22.81 -16.47 -6.80
C LYS A 210 -22.99 -15.37 -7.85
N LEU A 211 -22.30 -14.24 -7.67
CA LEU A 211 -22.25 -13.15 -8.64
C LEU A 211 -20.79 -12.82 -8.96
N VAL A 212 -20.41 -13.01 -10.22
CA VAL A 212 -19.07 -12.71 -10.73
C VAL A 212 -19.13 -11.55 -11.71
N LEU A 213 -18.61 -10.40 -11.31
CA LEU A 213 -18.47 -9.16 -12.09
C LEU A 213 -17.01 -8.93 -12.53
N LYS A 214 -16.18 -9.97 -12.44
CA LYS A 214 -14.75 -9.91 -12.68
C LYS A 214 -14.39 -9.33 -14.07
N ASN A 215 -13.30 -8.56 -14.14
CA ASN A 215 -12.72 -8.05 -15.38
C ASN A 215 -13.66 -7.13 -16.21
N ASN A 216 -14.73 -6.61 -15.62
CA ASN A 216 -15.44 -5.43 -16.15
C ASN A 216 -14.62 -4.18 -15.81
N ARG A 217 -13.58 -3.91 -16.61
CA ARG A 217 -12.56 -2.89 -16.30
C ARG A 217 -13.10 -1.47 -16.15
N ASN A 218 -14.25 -1.19 -16.75
CA ASN A 218 -14.91 0.12 -16.71
C ASN A 218 -16.05 0.21 -15.70
N LEU A 219 -16.35 -0.86 -14.96
CA LEU A 219 -17.39 -0.87 -13.93
C LEU A 219 -16.91 0.01 -12.77
N ARG A 220 -17.55 1.17 -12.58
CA ARG A 220 -17.20 2.15 -11.55
C ARG A 220 -18.19 2.18 -10.39
N VAL A 221 -19.48 2.01 -10.70
CA VAL A 221 -20.56 2.21 -9.74
C VAL A 221 -21.50 1.01 -9.74
N ILE A 222 -21.72 0.46 -8.56
CA ILE A 222 -22.87 -0.39 -8.24
C ILE A 222 -23.77 0.48 -7.36
N HIS A 223 -24.97 0.78 -7.83
CA HIS A 223 -25.87 1.68 -7.11
C HIS A 223 -26.24 1.12 -5.72
N ARG A 224 -26.59 2.01 -4.79
CA ARG A 224 -26.79 1.67 -3.37
C ARG A 224 -27.87 0.62 -3.16
N GLU A 225 -28.94 0.67 -3.95
CA GLU A 225 -30.10 -0.23 -3.84
C GLU A 225 -30.07 -1.33 -4.91
N ALA A 226 -28.93 -1.59 -5.57
CA ALA A 226 -28.82 -2.61 -6.63
C ALA A 226 -29.27 -4.01 -6.19
N PHE A 227 -29.00 -4.37 -4.93
CA PHE A 227 -29.36 -5.66 -4.31
C PHE A 227 -30.68 -5.63 -3.53
N LYS A 228 -31.44 -4.53 -3.57
CA LYS A 228 -32.71 -4.45 -2.85
C LYS A 228 -33.75 -5.39 -3.46
N GLY A 229 -34.41 -6.17 -2.61
CA GLY A 229 -35.35 -7.20 -3.03
C GLY A 229 -34.68 -8.47 -3.58
N ALA A 230 -33.35 -8.54 -3.57
CA ALA A 230 -32.60 -9.77 -3.85
C ALA A 230 -32.32 -10.55 -2.55
N VAL A 231 -32.20 -11.87 -2.65
CA VAL A 231 -31.69 -12.74 -1.58
C VAL A 231 -30.27 -13.16 -1.95
N GLY A 232 -29.26 -12.77 -1.17
CA GLY A 232 -27.85 -12.90 -1.55
C GLY A 232 -27.25 -11.58 -2.06
N PRO A 233 -26.08 -11.59 -2.72
CA PRO A 233 -25.27 -12.75 -3.10
C PRO A 233 -24.56 -13.41 -1.91
N ARG A 234 -24.29 -14.73 -1.98
CA ARG A 234 -23.40 -15.42 -1.02
C ARG A 234 -21.92 -15.28 -1.38
N ILE A 235 -21.61 -15.33 -2.68
CA ILE A 235 -20.26 -15.10 -3.21
C ILE A 235 -20.31 -13.90 -4.15
N LEU A 236 -19.50 -12.88 -3.89
CA LEU A 236 -19.38 -11.69 -4.71
C LEU A 236 -17.93 -11.53 -5.19
N ASP A 237 -17.72 -11.62 -6.50
CA ASP A 237 -16.42 -11.36 -7.13
C ASP A 237 -16.48 -10.10 -8.00
N VAL A 238 -15.78 -9.05 -7.56
CA VAL A 238 -15.62 -7.75 -8.21
C VAL A 238 -14.17 -7.51 -8.64
N SER A 239 -13.38 -8.57 -8.80
CA SER A 239 -11.96 -8.47 -9.13
C SER A 239 -11.70 -7.82 -10.48
N SER A 240 -10.60 -7.08 -10.59
CA SER A 240 -10.18 -6.41 -11.84
C SER A 240 -11.25 -5.46 -12.41
N THR A 241 -11.98 -4.78 -11.53
CA THR A 241 -12.94 -3.72 -11.87
C THR A 241 -12.42 -2.36 -11.39
N ALA A 242 -13.04 -1.28 -11.85
CA ALA A 242 -12.72 0.09 -11.44
C ALA A 242 -13.68 0.61 -10.36
N ILE A 243 -14.31 -0.28 -9.59
CA ILE A 243 -15.30 0.12 -8.58
C ILE A 243 -14.62 0.96 -7.49
N GLU A 244 -15.28 2.03 -7.07
CA GLU A 244 -14.75 2.90 -6.02
C GLU A 244 -15.29 2.53 -4.63
N THR A 245 -16.54 2.09 -4.58
CA THR A 245 -17.24 1.69 -3.36
C THR A 245 -18.18 0.51 -3.63
N LEU A 246 -18.33 -0.35 -2.63
CA LEU A 246 -19.40 -1.36 -2.61
C LEU A 246 -20.69 -0.77 -2.00
N PRO A 247 -21.87 -1.29 -2.36
CA PRO A 247 -23.14 -0.81 -1.82
C PRO A 247 -23.25 -1.03 -0.31
N SER A 248 -23.91 -0.10 0.38
CA SER A 248 -24.06 -0.13 1.85
C SER A 248 -25.13 -1.12 2.34
N HIS A 249 -26.02 -1.55 1.45
CA HIS A 249 -27.14 -2.45 1.75
C HIS A 249 -27.13 -3.68 0.82
N GLY A 250 -27.72 -4.78 1.29
CA GLY A 250 -27.87 -6.01 0.50
C GLY A 250 -26.64 -6.92 0.48
N LEU A 251 -25.57 -6.62 1.22
CA LEU A 251 -24.38 -7.48 1.32
C LEU A 251 -24.36 -8.38 2.56
N ASN A 252 -25.40 -8.34 3.40
CA ASN A 252 -25.45 -9.07 4.68
C ASN A 252 -25.33 -10.59 4.50
N SER A 253 -25.71 -11.12 3.34
CA SER A 253 -25.65 -12.54 3.01
C SER A 253 -24.32 -12.98 2.40
N VAL A 254 -23.39 -12.05 2.15
CA VAL A 254 -22.09 -12.35 1.55
C VAL A 254 -21.24 -13.12 2.55
N VAL A 255 -20.83 -14.32 2.15
CA VAL A 255 -19.92 -15.22 2.87
C VAL A 255 -18.50 -15.09 2.31
N GLU A 256 -18.36 -14.90 1.00
CA GLU A 256 -17.08 -14.74 0.33
C GLU A 256 -17.07 -13.48 -0.55
N LEU A 257 -16.13 -12.58 -0.26
CA LEU A 257 -15.88 -11.36 -1.03
C LEU A 257 -14.53 -11.45 -1.74
N VAL A 258 -14.54 -11.34 -3.06
CA VAL A 258 -13.34 -11.36 -3.89
C VAL A 258 -13.22 -10.02 -4.62
N ALA A 259 -12.21 -9.23 -4.28
CA ALA A 259 -11.90 -7.92 -4.85
C ALA A 259 -10.39 -7.81 -5.14
N ARG A 260 -9.85 -8.77 -5.89
CA ARG A 260 -8.43 -8.77 -6.30
C ARG A 260 -8.21 -7.77 -7.43
N THR A 261 -7.10 -7.04 -7.40
CA THR A 261 -6.73 -6.01 -8.39
C THR A 261 -7.83 -4.96 -8.66
N ALA A 262 -8.65 -4.65 -7.65
CA ALA A 262 -9.66 -3.60 -7.66
C ALA A 262 -9.11 -2.33 -7.00
N TYR A 263 -8.14 -1.68 -7.64
CA TYR A 263 -7.42 -0.52 -7.09
C TYR A 263 -8.30 0.74 -6.91
N GLY A 264 -9.47 0.79 -7.56
CA GLY A 264 -10.46 1.84 -7.30
C GLY A 264 -11.08 1.73 -5.91
N LEU A 265 -11.17 0.51 -5.36
CA LEU A 265 -11.87 0.23 -4.12
C LEU A 265 -10.99 0.63 -2.94
N LYS A 266 -11.00 1.91 -2.60
CA LYS A 266 -10.19 2.44 -1.48
C LYS A 266 -10.88 2.21 -0.13
N ARG A 267 -12.21 2.16 -0.11
CA ARG A 267 -13.01 2.05 1.13
C ARG A 267 -13.94 0.85 1.07
N LEU A 268 -14.02 0.12 2.17
CA LEU A 268 -15.00 -0.94 2.37
C LEU A 268 -16.33 -0.37 2.84
N PRO A 269 -17.45 -1.07 2.58
CA PRO A 269 -18.75 -0.68 3.12
C PRO A 269 -18.77 -0.89 4.65
N PRO A 270 -19.72 -0.28 5.37
CA PRO A 270 -19.85 -0.48 6.81
C PRO A 270 -19.91 -1.97 7.17
N PHE A 271 -19.06 -2.42 8.09
CA PHE A 271 -18.89 -3.84 8.41
C PHE A 271 -20.15 -4.52 8.96
N ARG A 272 -21.10 -3.74 9.53
CA ARG A 272 -22.44 -4.25 9.88
C ARG A 272 -23.17 -4.89 8.68
N GLY A 273 -22.91 -4.38 7.48
CA GLY A 273 -23.43 -4.93 6.23
C GLY A 273 -22.73 -6.20 5.75
N LEU A 274 -21.65 -6.64 6.40
CA LEU A 274 -20.86 -7.83 6.06
C LEU A 274 -20.89 -8.88 7.19
N GLY A 275 -22.00 -8.92 7.94
CA GLY A 275 -22.14 -9.73 9.16
C GLY A 275 -21.87 -11.23 9.04
N ASN A 276 -22.03 -11.81 7.84
CA ASN A 276 -21.84 -13.24 7.57
C ASN A 276 -20.54 -13.54 6.78
N LEU A 277 -19.67 -12.55 6.59
CA LEU A 277 -18.44 -12.72 5.82
C LEU A 277 -17.49 -13.68 6.53
N GLN A 278 -16.99 -14.68 5.80
CA GLN A 278 -16.04 -15.68 6.29
C GLN A 278 -14.73 -15.67 5.51
N LYS A 279 -14.76 -15.25 4.23
CA LYS A 279 -13.58 -15.18 3.36
C LYS A 279 -13.52 -13.86 2.61
N ALA A 280 -12.36 -13.21 2.63
CA ALA A 280 -12.10 -11.96 1.94
C ALA A 280 -10.77 -12.04 1.17
N HIS A 281 -10.84 -11.84 -0.14
CA HIS A 281 -9.69 -11.79 -1.03
C HIS A 281 -9.59 -10.41 -1.66
N LEU A 282 -8.88 -9.49 -1.01
CA LEU A 282 -8.86 -8.05 -1.30
C LEU A 282 -7.58 -7.63 -2.02
N THR A 283 -7.51 -6.33 -2.36
CA THR A 283 -6.34 -5.73 -3.02
C THR A 283 -5.37 -5.11 -2.02
N TYR A 284 -5.87 -4.55 -0.92
CA TYR A 284 -5.09 -3.80 0.07
C TYR A 284 -5.04 -4.56 1.40
N ASN A 285 -3.85 -4.70 1.98
CA ASN A 285 -3.65 -5.38 3.26
C ASN A 285 -4.33 -4.61 4.42
N SER A 286 -4.43 -3.28 4.32
CA SER A 286 -5.08 -2.42 5.32
C SER A 286 -6.58 -2.70 5.47
N HIS A 287 -7.25 -3.16 4.40
CA HIS A 287 -8.62 -3.64 4.49
C HIS A 287 -8.74 -4.89 5.34
N CYS A 288 -7.79 -5.82 5.21
CA CYS A 288 -7.75 -7.02 6.04
C CYS A 288 -7.48 -6.67 7.51
N CYS A 289 -6.60 -5.70 7.79
CA CYS A 289 -6.41 -5.19 9.14
C CYS A 289 -7.73 -4.71 9.76
N ALA A 290 -8.46 -3.83 9.06
CA ALA A 290 -9.71 -3.28 9.56
C ALA A 290 -10.79 -4.36 9.77
N LEU A 291 -10.88 -5.32 8.84
CA LEU A 291 -11.84 -6.42 8.93
C LEU A 291 -11.53 -7.39 10.07
N LEU A 292 -10.27 -7.78 10.26
CA LEU A 292 -9.85 -8.69 11.33
C LEU A 292 -10.04 -8.06 12.70
N THR A 293 -9.70 -6.77 12.87
CA THR A 293 -9.96 -6.03 14.12
C THR A 293 -11.47 -5.94 14.41
N TRP A 294 -12.30 -5.75 13.38
CA TRP A 294 -13.74 -5.75 13.56
C TRP A 294 -14.29 -7.13 13.94
N ASP A 295 -13.80 -8.20 13.31
CA ASP A 295 -14.19 -9.59 13.61
C ASP A 295 -13.87 -9.95 15.07
N THR A 296 -12.68 -9.57 15.57
CA THR A 296 -12.30 -9.79 16.98
C THR A 296 -13.18 -9.02 17.97
N HIS A 297 -13.60 -7.80 17.62
CA HIS A 297 -14.51 -7.01 18.46
C HIS A 297 -15.95 -7.50 18.39
N ARG A 298 -16.38 -8.07 17.25
CA ARG A 298 -17.69 -8.70 17.10
C ARG A 298 -17.85 -9.90 18.04
N ASP A 299 -16.76 -10.64 18.23
CA ASP A 299 -16.74 -11.83 19.08
C ASP A 299 -16.40 -11.51 20.56
N SER A 300 -16.17 -10.23 20.90
CA SER A 300 -16.01 -9.79 22.29
C SER A 300 -17.36 -9.78 23.04
N PRO A 301 -17.45 -10.32 24.27
CA PRO A 301 -18.71 -10.48 25.00
C PRO A 301 -19.16 -9.16 25.64
N ILE A 302 -19.57 -8.18 24.82
CA ILE A 302 -20.19 -6.94 25.31
C ILE A 302 -21.73 -7.02 25.21
N ASN A 303 -22.27 -7.98 24.45
CA ASN A 303 -23.72 -8.22 24.32
C ASN A 303 -24.22 -9.47 25.07
N ALA A 304 -23.41 -10.04 25.97
CA ALA A 304 -23.82 -11.16 26.85
C ALA A 304 -24.47 -10.68 28.18
N ALA A 305 -24.80 -9.39 28.31
CA ALA A 305 -25.40 -8.82 29.52
C ALA A 305 -26.93 -8.68 29.45
N GLN A 306 -27.62 -9.43 28.57
CA GLN A 306 -29.09 -9.37 28.50
C GLN A 306 -29.78 -10.71 28.21
N HIS A 307 -29.10 -11.83 28.45
CA HIS A 307 -29.77 -13.10 28.68
C HIS A 307 -29.43 -13.61 30.08
N ASN A 308 -30.46 -13.62 30.93
CA ASN A 308 -30.42 -14.19 32.27
C ASN A 308 -29.86 -15.61 32.25
N GLY A 309 -28.86 -15.84 33.10
CA GLY A 309 -28.57 -17.13 33.71
C GLY A 309 -28.04 -18.21 32.77
N SER A 310 -26.78 -18.11 32.35
CA SER A 310 -25.92 -19.26 32.04
C SER A 310 -24.46 -18.79 32.05
N ARG A 311 -23.66 -19.33 32.97
CA ARG A 311 -22.21 -19.10 33.08
C ARG A 311 -21.54 -19.53 31.76
N PRO A 312 -20.69 -18.71 31.10
CA PRO A 312 -19.95 -19.19 29.94
C PRO A 312 -18.80 -20.11 30.40
N THR A 313 -18.83 -21.36 29.96
CA THR A 313 -17.75 -22.34 30.13
C THR A 313 -16.54 -21.88 29.31
N TYR A 314 -15.39 -21.73 29.96
CA TYR A 314 -14.13 -21.33 29.36
C TYR A 314 -13.58 -22.50 28.51
N CYS A 315 -13.39 -22.31 27.21
CA CYS A 315 -12.67 -23.26 26.36
C CYS A 315 -11.19 -22.83 26.34
N ASP A 316 -10.35 -23.53 27.09
CA ASP A 316 -8.90 -23.35 27.06
C ASP A 316 -8.31 -24.21 25.93
N ASP A 317 -7.67 -23.58 24.95
CA ASP A 317 -6.79 -24.26 24.00
C ASP A 317 -5.38 -24.30 24.59
N SER A 318 -4.92 -25.47 25.02
CA SER A 318 -3.50 -25.72 25.29
C SER A 318 -3.14 -27.12 24.81
N PRO A 319 -2.07 -27.27 24.00
CA PRO A 319 -1.62 -28.58 23.56
C PRO A 319 -0.92 -29.29 24.72
N SER A 320 -1.21 -30.59 24.79
CA SER A 320 -0.60 -31.60 25.65
C SER A 320 0.90 -31.40 25.93
N GLU A 321 1.26 -31.16 27.19
CA GLU A 321 2.57 -31.57 27.74
C GLU A 321 2.35 -32.41 29.01
N LYS A 322 2.89 -33.63 28.95
CA LYS A 322 3.00 -34.57 30.07
C LYS A 322 4.03 -34.05 31.07
N PHE A 323 3.74 -34.06 32.38
CA PHE A 323 4.67 -34.38 33.47
C PHE A 323 3.87 -34.64 34.77
N PRO A 324 4.44 -35.34 35.78
CA PRO A 324 3.76 -36.42 36.48
C PRO A 324 3.17 -36.02 37.83
N ALA A 325 2.34 -36.93 38.34
CA ALA A 325 1.69 -36.91 39.63
C ALA A 325 2.63 -36.57 40.80
N GLY A 326 2.15 -35.70 41.70
CA GLY A 326 2.77 -35.46 42.99
C GLY A 326 2.08 -34.35 43.76
N MET A 327 1.52 -34.73 44.91
CA MET A 327 1.18 -33.89 46.07
C MET A 327 -0.25 -33.34 46.16
N VAL A 328 -1.05 -34.11 46.91
CA VAL A 328 -2.25 -33.71 47.63
C VAL A 328 -1.83 -32.86 48.84
N ASP A 329 -2.47 -31.72 49.04
CA ASP A 329 -2.82 -31.18 50.36
C ASP A 329 -4.00 -30.21 50.16
N SER A 330 -5.23 -30.61 50.52
CA SER A 330 -5.92 -30.24 51.76
C SER A 330 -6.27 -28.75 51.83
N PHE A 331 -7.56 -28.41 51.73
CA PHE A 331 -8.30 -27.72 52.81
C PHE A 331 -9.80 -27.48 52.48
N ASP A 332 -10.60 -27.99 53.41
CA ASP A 332 -11.98 -27.76 53.86
C ASP A 332 -13.02 -26.87 53.12
N THR A 333 -14.14 -27.53 52.79
CA THR A 333 -15.44 -27.53 53.53
C THR A 333 -16.33 -26.28 53.62
N SER A 334 -17.61 -26.54 53.27
CA SER A 334 -18.88 -25.89 53.67
C SER A 334 -19.39 -24.66 52.91
N LEU A 335 -20.48 -24.85 52.13
CA LEU A 335 -21.81 -24.31 52.51
C LEU A 335 -22.95 -24.95 51.66
N LEU A 336 -23.59 -25.92 52.30
CA LEU A 336 -24.98 -26.40 52.25
C LEU A 336 -26.00 -25.59 51.42
N VAL A 337 -26.83 -26.29 50.63
CA VAL A 337 -28.30 -26.42 50.83
C VAL A 337 -28.78 -27.73 50.18
N GLU A 338 -29.21 -28.66 51.03
CA GLU A 338 -29.97 -29.87 50.71
C GLU A 338 -31.41 -29.55 50.30
N ILE A 339 -32.02 -30.36 49.42
CA ILE A 339 -33.37 -30.93 49.64
C ILE A 339 -33.42 -32.38 49.11
N HIS A 340 -33.71 -33.30 50.05
CA HIS A 340 -34.30 -34.66 50.01
C HIS A 340 -34.94 -35.13 48.68
N GLY A 341 -35.00 -36.40 48.29
CA GLY A 341 -34.90 -37.77 48.89
C GLY A 341 -35.41 -38.72 47.78
N THR A 342 -35.27 -40.04 47.71
CA THR A 342 -35.12 -41.15 48.67
C THR A 342 -34.62 -42.38 47.90
N ASN A 343 -33.99 -43.30 48.62
CA ASN A 343 -33.40 -44.59 48.24
C ASN A 343 -34.29 -45.52 47.38
N GLU A 344 -33.64 -46.33 46.53
CA GLU A 344 -33.76 -47.80 46.60
C GLU A 344 -32.64 -48.48 45.80
N ASP A 345 -32.13 -49.55 46.41
CA ASP A 345 -30.97 -50.36 46.05
C ASP A 345 -31.19 -51.20 44.79
N ILE A 346 -30.11 -51.55 44.07
CA ILE A 346 -29.82 -52.89 43.50
C ILE A 346 -28.40 -52.82 42.87
N GLU A 347 -27.47 -53.54 43.50
CA GLU A 347 -26.26 -54.09 42.87
C GLU A 347 -26.62 -55.47 42.32
N ASP A 348 -26.37 -55.76 41.04
CA ASP A 348 -25.69 -57.01 40.62
C ASP A 348 -25.25 -57.00 39.13
N GLU A 349 -24.31 -57.87 38.85
CA GLU A 349 -23.28 -57.85 37.80
C GLU A 349 -23.66 -58.23 36.34
N SER A 350 -22.86 -57.67 35.42
CA SER A 350 -22.21 -58.30 34.25
C SER A 350 -23.04 -59.00 33.15
N TYR A 351 -23.10 -58.40 31.95
CA TYR A 351 -22.42 -58.93 30.75
C TYR A 351 -22.51 -57.97 29.54
N GLY A 352 -21.42 -57.96 28.76
CA GLY A 352 -21.24 -57.50 27.37
C GLY A 352 -22.30 -56.67 26.64
N GLY A 353 -21.94 -55.41 26.37
CA GLY A 353 -21.99 -54.76 25.05
C GLY A 353 -23.29 -54.77 24.25
N VAL A 354 -23.96 -53.63 24.19
CA VAL A 354 -24.43 -53.03 22.92
C VAL A 354 -24.34 -51.51 23.06
N ASP A 355 -23.50 -50.90 22.22
CA ASP A 355 -23.46 -49.46 22.00
C ASP A 355 -24.77 -49.04 21.29
N PHE A 356 -25.72 -48.50 22.05
CA PHE A 356 -26.83 -47.76 21.46
C PHE A 356 -26.42 -46.30 21.33
N GLN A 357 -25.76 -46.04 20.21
CA GLN A 357 -25.60 -44.73 19.60
C GLN A 357 -26.97 -44.02 19.55
N TYR A 358 -27.15 -43.02 20.41
CA TYR A 358 -28.12 -41.94 20.17
C TYR A 358 -27.35 -40.76 19.57
N PRO A 359 -27.32 -40.59 18.23
CA PRO A 359 -26.89 -39.34 17.66
C PRO A 359 -28.09 -38.41 17.79
N GLU A 360 -28.09 -37.49 18.75
CA GLU A 360 -28.87 -36.23 18.79
C GLU A 360 -28.87 -35.67 20.22
N LEU A 361 -27.70 -35.33 20.74
CA LEU A 361 -27.53 -34.20 21.68
C LEU A 361 -26.07 -33.76 21.78
N GLY A 362 -25.39 -33.66 20.62
CA GLY A 362 -24.12 -32.96 20.52
C GLY A 362 -24.39 -31.47 20.55
N LEU A 363 -24.29 -30.87 21.73
CA LEU A 363 -24.37 -29.43 21.96
C LEU A 363 -23.39 -28.73 20.99
N TYR A 364 -23.92 -28.05 19.98
CA TYR A 364 -23.12 -27.26 19.04
C TYR A 364 -22.45 -26.10 19.80
N CYS A 365 -21.19 -26.28 20.20
CA CYS A 365 -20.29 -25.14 20.30
C CYS A 365 -20.01 -24.66 18.87
N GLN A 366 -20.91 -23.82 18.35
CA GLN A 366 -20.76 -23.20 17.05
C GLN A 366 -19.78 -22.03 17.19
N THR A 367 -18.48 -22.33 17.36
CA THR A 367 -17.45 -21.33 17.11
C THR A 367 -17.58 -20.94 15.64
N ARG A 368 -17.96 -19.68 15.38
CA ARG A 368 -17.96 -19.17 14.01
C ARG A 368 -16.55 -19.35 13.45
N PRO A 369 -16.39 -19.87 12.22
CA PRO A 369 -15.07 -19.96 11.62
C PRO A 369 -14.46 -18.56 11.54
N THR A 370 -13.20 -18.44 11.96
CA THR A 370 -12.44 -17.18 11.94
C THR A 370 -12.40 -16.60 10.52
N LEU A 371 -12.59 -15.28 10.41
CA LEU A 371 -12.56 -14.60 9.12
C LEU A 371 -11.19 -14.76 8.45
N GLN A 372 -11.15 -15.42 7.29
CA GLN A 372 -9.93 -15.53 6.49
C GLN A 372 -9.81 -14.33 5.55
N CYS A 373 -8.79 -13.48 5.73
CA CYS A 373 -8.55 -12.33 4.86
C CYS A 373 -7.17 -12.38 4.20
N THR A 374 -7.12 -12.03 2.92
CA THR A 374 -5.88 -11.93 2.13
C THR A 374 -5.90 -10.66 1.28
N PRO A 375 -4.75 -10.01 1.00
CA PRO A 375 -3.40 -10.36 1.48
C PRO A 375 -3.25 -10.11 2.99
N GLU A 376 -2.53 -11.00 3.65
CA GLU A 376 -2.17 -10.83 5.07
C GLU A 376 -1.31 -9.57 5.27
N ALA A 377 -1.32 -9.03 6.49
CA ALA A 377 -0.44 -7.92 6.83
C ALA A 377 1.01 -8.32 6.52
N ASP A 378 1.69 -7.50 5.72
CA ASP A 378 3.10 -7.74 5.42
C ASP A 378 3.97 -7.06 6.47
N ALA A 379 5.25 -7.43 6.51
CA ALA A 379 6.18 -6.78 7.42
C ALA A 379 6.13 -5.26 7.18
N PHE A 380 6.04 -4.78 5.95
CA PHE A 380 6.08 -3.35 5.61
C PHE A 380 4.88 -2.52 6.10
N ASN A 381 3.71 -3.14 6.29
CA ASN A 381 2.51 -2.52 6.84
C ASN A 381 1.87 -3.45 7.89
N PRO A 382 2.45 -3.52 9.11
CA PRO A 382 1.75 -4.15 10.21
C PRO A 382 0.48 -3.33 10.49
N CYS A 383 -0.59 -3.96 10.97
CA CYS A 383 -1.88 -3.35 11.29
C CYS A 383 -1.80 -2.36 12.48
N GLU A 384 -0.88 -1.41 12.42
CA GLU A 384 -0.45 -0.48 13.44
C GLU A 384 -0.38 0.93 12.84
N ASP A 385 -0.39 1.93 13.71
CA ASP A 385 -0.14 3.32 13.30
C ASP A 385 1.29 3.51 12.75
N ILE A 386 1.51 4.63 12.03
CA ILE A 386 2.75 4.94 11.32
C ILE A 386 3.97 4.90 12.26
N ALA A 387 3.90 5.59 13.41
CA ALA A 387 4.98 5.56 14.40
C ALA A 387 4.95 4.29 15.29
N GLY A 388 3.79 3.66 15.46
CA GLY A 388 3.57 2.47 16.28
C GLY A 388 3.66 2.70 17.80
N PHE A 389 4.79 3.22 18.28
CA PHE A 389 5.07 3.38 19.72
C PHE A 389 4.87 4.81 20.23
N SER A 390 4.30 4.94 21.44
CA SER A 390 4.10 6.24 22.10
C SER A 390 5.39 7.02 22.33
N PHE A 391 6.49 6.36 22.69
CA PHE A 391 7.78 7.04 22.90
C PHE A 391 8.38 7.56 21.58
N LEU A 392 8.21 6.82 20.47
CA LEU A 392 8.68 7.25 19.15
C LEU A 392 7.95 8.50 18.69
N ARG A 393 6.65 8.63 18.98
CA ARG A 393 5.88 9.83 18.67
C ARG A 393 6.46 11.07 19.35
N VAL A 394 6.77 10.98 20.65
CA VAL A 394 7.39 12.08 21.39
C VAL A 394 8.77 12.41 20.81
N ALA A 395 9.56 11.40 20.51
CA ALA A 395 10.89 11.58 19.93
C ALA A 395 10.87 12.21 18.54
N ILE A 396 9.93 11.81 17.65
CA ILE A 396 9.76 12.41 16.32
C ILE A 396 9.56 13.91 16.42
N TRP A 397 8.60 14.35 17.24
CA TRP A 397 8.30 15.77 17.39
C TRP A 397 9.51 16.55 17.91
N PHE A 398 10.21 16.00 18.92
CA PHE A 398 11.39 16.65 19.48
C PHE A 398 12.54 16.76 18.47
N ILE A 399 12.93 15.65 17.83
CA ILE A 399 14.03 15.61 16.84
C ILE A 399 13.71 16.52 15.65
N ASN A 400 12.47 16.48 15.17
CA ASN A 400 12.02 17.26 14.02
C ASN A 400 12.09 18.77 14.29
N ILE A 401 11.58 19.24 15.43
CA ILE A 401 11.62 20.65 15.80
C ILE A 401 13.08 21.15 15.87
N LEU A 402 13.97 20.37 16.49
CA LEU A 402 15.39 20.72 16.57
C LEU A 402 16.06 20.74 15.19
N ALA A 403 15.78 19.75 14.33
CA ALA A 403 16.33 19.68 12.99
C ALA A 403 15.89 20.87 12.12
N ILE A 404 14.60 21.23 12.15
CA ILE A 404 14.06 22.36 11.38
C ILE A 404 14.64 23.68 11.90
N ILE A 405 14.56 23.95 13.20
CA ILE A 405 15.02 25.23 13.78
C ILE A 405 16.53 25.37 13.60
N GLY A 406 17.31 24.33 13.87
CA GLY A 406 18.76 24.35 13.77
C GLY A 406 19.22 24.64 12.33
N ASN A 407 18.71 23.88 11.36
CA ASN A 407 19.10 24.05 9.96
C ASN A 407 18.57 25.35 9.34
N LEU A 408 17.35 25.77 9.69
CA LEU A 408 16.82 27.07 9.29
C LEU A 408 17.67 28.22 9.83
N THR A 409 18.09 28.15 11.09
CA THR A 409 18.97 29.16 11.70
C THR A 409 20.31 29.23 10.96
N VAL A 410 20.91 28.09 10.62
CA VAL A 410 22.15 28.03 9.83
C VAL A 410 21.96 28.73 8.48
N LEU A 411 20.88 28.43 7.75
CA LEU A 411 20.55 29.05 6.47
C LEU A 411 20.34 30.57 6.61
N LEU A 412 19.58 31.01 7.63
CA LEU A 412 19.33 32.43 7.90
C LEU A 412 20.64 33.18 8.20
N ILE A 413 21.53 32.62 9.00
CA ILE A 413 22.86 33.22 9.29
C ILE A 413 23.64 33.39 7.99
N PHE A 414 23.61 32.40 7.10
CA PHE A 414 24.32 32.50 5.82
C PHE A 414 23.73 33.57 4.90
N PHE A 415 22.40 33.66 4.78
CA PHE A 415 21.75 34.65 3.92
C PHE A 415 21.83 36.08 4.46
N THR A 416 21.93 36.25 5.78
CA THR A 416 22.02 37.57 6.42
C THR A 416 23.46 38.07 6.58
N SER A 417 24.44 37.17 6.66
CA SER A 417 25.84 37.52 6.82
C SER A 417 26.43 38.16 5.56
N ARG A 418 26.99 39.36 5.70
CA ARG A 418 27.73 40.07 4.62
C ARG A 418 29.15 39.53 4.41
N CYS A 419 29.50 38.39 4.97
CA CYS A 419 30.85 37.82 4.90
C CYS A 419 31.16 37.23 3.52
N LYS A 420 32.46 37.24 3.14
CA LYS A 420 32.92 36.55 1.91
C LYS A 420 32.59 35.05 1.98
N LEU A 421 32.03 34.53 0.88
CA LEU A 421 31.58 33.15 0.73
C LEU A 421 32.78 32.25 0.44
N THR A 422 33.18 31.45 1.43
CA THR A 422 34.27 30.47 1.29
C THR A 422 33.71 29.11 0.89
N VAL A 423 34.51 28.27 0.24
CA VAL A 423 34.07 26.92 -0.19
C VAL A 423 33.48 26.09 0.96
N PRO A 424 34.09 26.01 2.16
CA PRO A 424 33.48 25.25 3.26
C PRO A 424 32.14 25.82 3.73
N ARG A 425 31.97 27.15 3.68
CA ARG A 425 30.70 27.82 4.02
C ARG A 425 29.61 27.52 2.99
N PHE A 426 29.98 27.50 1.71
CA PHE A 426 29.11 27.10 0.61
C PHE A 426 28.61 25.66 0.79
N LEU A 427 29.51 24.72 1.07
CA LEU A 427 29.15 23.31 1.28
C LEU A 427 28.27 23.11 2.54
N MET A 428 28.57 23.81 3.65
CA MET A 428 27.72 23.76 4.85
C MET A 428 26.31 24.30 4.60
N CYS A 429 26.14 25.30 3.73
CA CYS A 429 24.82 25.82 3.36
C CYS A 429 23.99 24.76 2.61
N HIS A 430 24.61 24.02 1.68
CA HIS A 430 23.94 22.93 0.97
C HIS A 430 23.57 21.76 1.90
N LEU A 431 24.43 21.44 2.86
CA LEU A 431 24.12 20.42 3.87
C LEU A 431 22.92 20.84 4.74
N ALA A 432 22.92 22.08 5.24
CA ALA A 432 21.80 22.59 6.02
C ALA A 432 20.48 22.59 5.25
N PHE A 433 20.53 22.85 3.94
CA PHE A 433 19.35 22.72 3.07
C PHE A 433 18.88 21.26 2.94
N ALA A 434 19.80 20.31 2.72
CA ALA A 434 19.47 18.89 2.62
C ALA A 434 18.85 18.35 3.93
N ASP A 435 19.44 18.69 5.07
CA ASP A 435 18.94 18.31 6.40
C ASP A 435 17.60 18.99 6.75
N PHE A 436 17.37 20.21 6.27
CA PHE A 436 16.07 20.86 6.36
C PHE A 436 14.99 20.11 5.56
N CYS A 437 15.30 19.60 4.36
CA CYS A 437 14.37 18.76 3.59
C CYS A 437 14.00 17.48 4.36
N ILE A 438 14.95 16.84 5.04
CA ILE A 438 14.68 15.69 5.92
C ILE A 438 13.78 16.07 7.09
N GLY A 439 14.00 17.25 7.71
CA GLY A 439 13.11 17.78 8.74
C GLY A 439 11.65 17.95 8.24
N VAL A 440 11.47 18.57 7.08
CA VAL A 440 10.14 18.75 6.47
C VAL A 440 9.47 17.40 6.17
N TYR A 441 10.22 16.42 5.66
CA TYR A 441 9.72 15.05 5.48
C TYR A 441 9.19 14.45 6.79
N LEU A 442 9.95 14.51 7.89
CA LEU A 442 9.51 13.99 9.18
C LEU A 442 8.30 14.74 9.73
N LEU A 443 8.21 16.05 9.49
CA LEU A 443 7.06 16.85 9.87
C LEU A 443 5.78 16.36 9.17
N MET A 444 5.86 16.04 7.87
CA MET A 444 4.73 15.47 7.13
C MET A 444 4.29 14.14 7.76
N ILE A 445 5.24 13.25 8.06
CA ILE A 445 4.96 11.95 8.70
C ILE A 445 4.32 12.14 10.09
N ALA A 446 4.88 13.02 10.91
CA ALA A 446 4.37 13.32 12.25
C ALA A 446 2.94 13.89 12.24
N ALA A 447 2.65 14.77 11.28
CA ALA A 447 1.33 15.38 11.13
C ALA A 447 0.27 14.35 10.73
N VAL A 448 0.60 13.43 9.81
CA VAL A 448 -0.31 12.37 9.39
C VAL A 448 -0.52 11.36 10.53
N ASP A 449 0.53 10.94 11.23
CA ASP A 449 0.40 10.03 12.39
C ASP A 449 -0.51 10.62 13.48
N LEU A 450 -0.43 11.94 13.72
CA LEU A 450 -1.33 12.63 14.65
C LEU A 450 -2.78 12.66 14.14
N HIS A 451 -2.99 12.90 12.84
CA HIS A 451 -4.32 13.01 12.24
C HIS A 451 -5.05 11.66 12.18
N THR A 452 -4.35 10.58 11.87
CA THR A 452 -4.93 9.24 11.67
C THR A 452 -4.82 8.33 12.89
N ARG A 453 -4.56 8.91 14.08
CA ARG A 453 -4.24 8.15 15.30
C ARG A 453 -5.34 7.14 15.64
N GLY A 454 -4.96 5.86 15.75
CA GLY A 454 -5.87 4.77 16.10
C GLY A 454 -6.79 4.29 14.95
N HIS A 455 -6.83 5.03 13.84
CA HIS A 455 -7.64 4.72 12.65
C HIS A 455 -6.80 4.78 11.36
N TYR A 456 -5.49 4.50 11.45
CA TYR A 456 -4.62 4.54 10.28
C TYR A 456 -5.03 3.52 9.22
N SER A 457 -5.49 2.33 9.60
CA SER A 457 -5.94 1.28 8.66
C SER A 457 -7.04 1.75 7.69
N GLU A 458 -7.92 2.64 8.15
CA GLU A 458 -9.00 3.23 7.34
C GLU A 458 -8.49 4.29 6.35
N HIS A 459 -7.45 5.04 6.75
CA HIS A 459 -6.90 6.16 5.97
C HIS A 459 -5.61 5.81 5.21
N ALA A 460 -5.05 4.62 5.45
CA ALA A 460 -3.75 4.21 4.94
C ALA A 460 -3.69 4.25 3.41
N ILE A 461 -4.75 3.79 2.73
CA ILE A 461 -4.81 3.74 1.27
C ILE A 461 -4.83 5.16 0.68
N ASP A 462 -5.60 6.08 1.28
CA ASP A 462 -5.69 7.47 0.84
C ASP A 462 -4.34 8.19 1.02
N TRP A 463 -3.62 7.93 2.12
CA TRP A 463 -2.27 8.45 2.33
C TRP A 463 -1.25 7.85 1.36
N GLN A 464 -1.11 6.52 1.31
CA GLN A 464 -0.10 5.82 0.53
C GLN A 464 -0.26 6.06 -0.98
N THR A 465 -1.50 6.09 -1.49
CA THR A 465 -1.79 6.35 -2.91
C THR A 465 -1.90 7.84 -3.24
N GLY A 466 -1.90 8.71 -2.23
CA GLY A 466 -2.02 10.15 -2.39
C GLY A 466 -0.70 10.84 -2.74
N ALA A 467 -0.80 12.06 -3.26
CA ALA A 467 0.37 12.88 -3.61
C ALA A 467 1.24 13.24 -2.39
N GLY A 468 0.67 13.27 -1.18
CA GLY A 468 1.40 13.55 0.06
C GLY A 468 2.50 12.55 0.34
N CYS A 469 2.23 11.25 0.17
CA CYS A 469 3.24 10.21 0.37
C CYS A 469 4.33 10.25 -0.71
N SER A 470 3.95 10.52 -1.97
CA SER A 470 4.92 10.71 -3.06
C SER A 470 5.86 11.90 -2.81
N ALA A 471 5.34 13.02 -2.31
CA ALA A 471 6.15 14.19 -1.95
C ALA A 471 7.06 13.91 -0.75
N ALA A 472 6.55 13.21 0.28
CA ALA A 472 7.35 12.80 1.44
C ALA A 472 8.52 11.89 1.03
N GLY A 473 8.26 10.86 0.20
CA GLY A 473 9.29 9.95 -0.30
C GLY A 473 10.32 10.63 -1.20
N PHE A 474 9.88 11.59 -2.03
CA PHE A 474 10.81 12.42 -2.80
C PHE A 474 11.74 13.22 -1.88
N LEU A 475 11.19 13.91 -0.87
CA LEU A 475 11.97 14.71 0.08
C LEU A 475 12.94 13.85 0.90
N SER A 476 12.54 12.64 1.29
CA SER A 476 13.39 11.73 2.07
C SER A 476 14.60 11.26 1.26
N VAL A 477 14.39 10.81 0.01
CA VAL A 477 15.51 10.36 -0.85
C VAL A 477 16.36 11.53 -1.29
N PHE A 478 15.75 12.62 -1.78
CA PHE A 478 16.50 13.78 -2.23
C PHE A 478 17.34 14.41 -1.11
N GLY A 479 16.74 14.65 0.06
CA GLY A 479 17.43 15.22 1.22
C GLY A 479 18.50 14.30 1.79
N GLY A 480 18.22 13.00 1.89
CA GLY A 480 19.15 12.02 2.45
C GLY A 480 20.39 11.86 1.58
N GLU A 481 20.19 11.62 0.28
CA GLU A 481 21.28 11.41 -0.67
C GLU A 481 22.12 12.67 -0.89
N LEU A 482 21.47 13.85 -0.92
CA LEU A 482 22.18 15.13 -1.01
C LEU A 482 23.01 15.40 0.26
N SER A 483 22.50 15.02 1.44
CA SER A 483 23.23 15.17 2.71
C SER A 483 24.50 14.32 2.71
N VAL A 484 24.40 13.03 2.35
CA VAL A 484 25.54 12.10 2.24
C VAL A 484 26.56 12.59 1.20
N TYR A 485 26.10 12.98 0.00
CA TYR A 485 26.98 13.50 -1.05
C TYR A 485 27.73 14.78 -0.62
N THR A 486 27.01 15.70 0.03
CA THR A 486 27.60 16.96 0.51
C THR A 486 28.61 16.69 1.61
N LEU A 487 28.32 15.77 2.53
CA LEU A 487 29.24 15.36 3.58
C LEU A 487 30.53 14.77 2.99
N SER A 488 30.44 13.84 2.04
CA SER A 488 31.60 13.30 1.33
C SER A 488 32.41 14.41 0.64
N THR A 489 31.73 15.36 0.00
CA THR A 489 32.38 16.51 -0.66
C THR A 489 33.11 17.41 0.33
N ILE A 490 32.52 17.67 1.52
CA ILE A 490 33.20 18.39 2.61
C ILE A 490 34.47 17.66 3.02
N THR A 491 34.44 16.33 3.16
CA THR A 491 35.64 15.58 3.54
C THR A 491 36.75 15.61 2.48
N LEU A 492 36.38 15.52 1.21
CA LEU A 492 37.30 15.61 0.07
C LEU A 492 37.93 17.00 -0.01
N GLU A 493 37.13 18.06 0.12
CA GLU A 493 37.64 19.44 0.17
C GLU A 493 38.67 19.60 1.29
N ARG A 494 38.40 19.03 2.45
CA ARG A 494 39.27 19.15 3.62
C ARG A 494 40.56 18.37 3.47
N TRP A 495 40.46 17.14 2.97
CA TRP A 495 41.63 16.35 2.64
C TRP A 495 42.52 17.07 1.63
N HIS A 496 41.93 17.59 0.55
CA HIS A 496 42.64 18.33 -0.48
C HIS A 496 43.31 19.60 0.08
N THR A 497 42.58 20.41 0.85
CA THR A 497 43.11 21.67 1.43
C THR A 497 44.22 21.41 2.46
N ILE A 498 44.14 20.35 3.27
CA ILE A 498 45.16 20.01 4.28
C ILE A 498 46.42 19.43 3.64
N THR A 499 46.28 18.54 2.66
CA THR A 499 47.41 17.92 1.97
C THR A 499 48.17 18.92 1.10
N HIS A 500 47.45 19.78 0.38
CA HIS A 500 48.04 20.79 -0.51
C HIS A 500 48.16 22.19 0.13
N ALA A 501 48.16 22.28 1.46
CA ALA A 501 48.20 23.54 2.20
C ALA A 501 49.38 24.49 1.82
N LEU A 502 50.47 23.96 1.26
CA LEU A 502 51.68 24.68 0.87
C LEU A 502 51.69 25.17 -0.60
N GLN A 503 50.73 24.75 -1.44
CA GLN A 503 50.63 25.15 -2.84
C GLN A 503 49.39 26.06 -3.04
N LEU A 504 49.56 27.38 -2.89
CA LEU A 504 48.45 28.36 -2.96
C LEU A 504 47.68 28.32 -4.29
N GLU A 505 48.31 27.94 -5.40
CA GLU A 505 47.72 27.91 -6.74
C GLU A 505 46.75 26.74 -6.98
N LYS A 506 46.78 25.69 -6.15
CA LYS A 506 45.94 24.48 -6.34
C LYS A 506 44.65 24.47 -5.51
N ARG A 507 44.31 25.54 -4.78
CA ARG A 507 43.12 25.53 -3.91
C ARG A 507 41.82 25.42 -4.73
N LEU A 508 40.90 24.58 -4.25
CA LEU A 508 39.59 24.42 -4.86
C LEU A 508 38.86 25.77 -4.86
N GLY A 509 38.53 26.27 -6.06
CA GLY A 509 37.80 27.51 -6.22
C GLY A 509 36.29 27.33 -6.00
N LEU A 510 35.59 28.44 -5.71
CA LEU A 510 34.12 28.41 -5.54
C LEU A 510 33.40 27.95 -6.82
N ALA A 511 33.90 28.32 -8.00
CA ALA A 511 33.33 27.89 -9.28
C ALA A 511 33.44 26.36 -9.48
N GLN A 512 34.58 25.77 -9.11
CA GLN A 512 34.78 24.32 -9.17
C GLN A 512 33.87 23.60 -8.16
N ALA A 513 33.80 24.10 -6.92
CA ALA A 513 32.91 23.56 -5.91
C ALA A 513 31.43 23.65 -6.33
N ALA A 514 31.01 24.76 -6.96
CA ALA A 514 29.67 24.91 -7.50
C ALA A 514 29.38 23.90 -8.62
N GLY A 515 30.35 23.63 -9.50
CA GLY A 515 30.23 22.60 -10.53
C GLY A 515 30.07 21.19 -9.95
N ILE A 516 30.87 20.84 -8.93
CA ILE A 516 30.76 19.56 -8.21
C ILE A 516 29.37 19.43 -7.57
N MET A 517 28.92 20.46 -6.85
CA MET A 517 27.60 20.46 -6.22
C MET A 517 26.47 20.38 -7.25
N ALA A 518 26.56 21.07 -8.39
CA ALA A 518 25.55 20.97 -9.44
C ALA A 518 25.43 19.53 -9.98
N GLY A 519 26.55 18.82 -10.14
CA GLY A 519 26.55 17.40 -10.48
C GLY A 519 25.86 16.54 -9.42
N GLY A 520 26.19 16.75 -8.14
CA GLY A 520 25.54 16.06 -7.02
C GLY A 520 24.03 16.28 -6.97
N TRP A 521 23.58 17.51 -7.18
CA TRP A 521 22.15 17.85 -7.26
C TRP A 521 21.43 17.09 -8.37
N LEU A 522 22.01 17.04 -9.58
CA LEU A 522 21.42 16.31 -10.70
C LEU A 522 21.30 14.81 -10.41
N ILE A 523 22.32 14.21 -9.79
CA ILE A 523 22.31 12.80 -9.40
C ILE A 523 21.23 12.54 -8.35
N CYS A 524 21.17 13.34 -7.28
CA CYS A 524 20.19 13.17 -6.19
C CYS A 524 18.75 13.41 -6.67
N LEU A 525 18.53 14.42 -7.53
CA LEU A 525 17.24 14.65 -8.18
C LEU A 525 16.84 13.47 -9.06
N GLY A 526 17.77 12.93 -9.86
CA GLY A 526 17.52 11.74 -10.67
C GLY A 526 17.09 10.56 -9.79
N MET A 527 17.82 10.27 -8.73
CA MET A 527 17.52 9.18 -7.80
C MET A 527 16.15 9.33 -7.11
N ALA A 528 15.78 10.55 -6.69
CA ALA A 528 14.49 10.82 -6.07
C ALA A 528 13.30 10.82 -7.05
N MET A 529 13.53 11.11 -8.34
CA MET A 529 12.46 11.10 -9.35
C MET A 529 12.16 9.70 -9.89
N LEU A 530 13.13 8.76 -9.84
CA LEU A 530 12.96 7.40 -10.39
C LEU A 530 11.75 6.63 -9.82
N PRO A 531 11.46 6.65 -8.51
CA PRO A 531 10.26 6.01 -7.97
C PRO A 531 8.95 6.71 -8.38
N LEU A 532 8.98 7.98 -8.78
CA LEU A 532 7.79 8.70 -9.26
C LEU A 532 7.44 8.35 -10.71
N VAL A 533 8.45 8.01 -11.54
CA VAL A 533 8.24 7.59 -12.93
C VAL A 533 7.97 6.09 -13.08
N GLY A 534 7.84 5.36 -11.97
CA GLY A 534 7.42 3.95 -11.95
C GLY A 534 8.54 2.91 -11.96
N VAL A 535 9.81 3.30 -11.73
CA VAL A 535 10.93 2.35 -11.56
C VAL A 535 10.86 1.63 -10.21
N SER A 536 10.41 2.36 -9.18
CA SER A 536 10.10 1.86 -7.84
C SER A 536 8.80 2.51 -7.35
N SER A 537 8.43 2.38 -6.08
CA SER A 537 7.21 2.96 -5.52
C SER A 537 7.40 3.42 -4.08
N TYR A 538 7.05 4.68 -3.80
CA TYR A 538 6.98 5.22 -2.44
C TYR A 538 5.71 4.77 -1.69
N SER A 539 4.67 4.32 -2.41
CA SER A 539 3.37 3.98 -1.85
C SER A 539 3.31 2.64 -1.13
N LYS A 540 4.41 1.88 -1.07
CA LYS A 540 4.42 0.52 -0.50
C LYS A 540 4.50 0.51 1.02
N VAL A 541 5.20 1.46 1.62
CA VAL A 541 5.44 1.52 3.06
C VAL A 541 4.77 2.76 3.63
N SER A 542 4.24 2.67 4.85
CA SER A 542 3.59 3.80 5.56
C SER A 542 4.45 5.06 5.69
N MET A 543 5.77 4.91 5.81
CA MET A 543 6.75 6.01 5.88
C MET A 543 7.22 6.53 4.50
N CYS A 544 6.63 6.03 3.41
CA CYS A 544 6.87 6.52 2.05
C CYS A 544 8.30 6.31 1.51
N LEU A 545 9.01 5.28 2.00
CA LEU A 545 10.35 4.92 1.54
C LEU A 545 10.28 3.93 0.36
N PRO A 546 11.24 3.98 -0.58
CA PRO A 546 11.23 3.14 -1.77
C PRO A 546 11.71 1.73 -1.43
N MET A 547 10.87 0.91 -0.80
CA MET A 547 11.21 -0.46 -0.34
C MET A 547 10.51 -1.56 -1.15
N ASP A 548 10.20 -1.30 -2.43
CA ASP A 548 9.58 -2.33 -3.29
C ASP A 548 10.60 -3.40 -3.70
N VAL A 549 10.43 -4.61 -3.16
CA VAL A 549 11.27 -5.79 -3.45
C VAL A 549 10.58 -6.81 -4.36
N LYS A 550 9.37 -6.52 -4.86
CA LYS A 550 8.60 -7.49 -5.68
C LYS A 550 9.08 -7.54 -7.12
N THR A 551 9.53 -6.41 -7.67
CA THR A 551 10.02 -6.33 -9.05
C THR A 551 11.55 -6.29 -9.08
N PRO A 552 12.20 -6.97 -10.04
CA PRO A 552 13.66 -6.97 -10.14
C PRO A 552 14.23 -5.57 -10.41
N LEU A 553 13.47 -4.73 -11.13
CA LEU A 553 13.85 -3.34 -11.40
C LEU A 553 13.86 -2.49 -10.13
N ALA A 554 12.82 -2.59 -9.29
CA ALA A 554 12.78 -1.85 -8.03
C ALA A 554 13.83 -2.37 -7.03
N GLN A 555 14.06 -3.68 -6.98
CA GLN A 555 15.12 -4.27 -6.15
C GLN A 555 16.52 -3.77 -6.58
N ALA A 556 16.79 -3.69 -7.88
CA ALA A 556 18.06 -3.15 -8.40
C ALA A 556 18.25 -1.68 -8.03
N PHE A 557 17.17 -0.87 -8.08
CA PHE A 557 17.21 0.53 -7.67
C PHE A 557 17.57 0.69 -6.18
N ILE A 558 16.97 -0.12 -5.29
CA ILE A 558 17.28 -0.11 -3.85
C ILE A 558 18.75 -0.47 -3.61
N LEU A 559 19.23 -1.51 -4.29
CA LEU A 559 20.64 -1.92 -4.20
C LEU A 559 21.58 -0.81 -4.69
N LEU A 560 21.22 -0.10 -5.76
CA LEU A 560 22.01 1.03 -6.26
C LEU A 560 22.10 2.17 -5.25
N LEU A 561 20.99 2.55 -4.62
CA LEU A 561 20.97 3.54 -3.53
C LEU A 561 21.86 3.11 -2.37
N LEU A 562 21.77 1.84 -1.95
CA LEU A 562 22.59 1.31 -0.85
C LEU A 562 24.08 1.31 -1.21
N LEU A 563 24.43 0.89 -2.43
CA LEU A 563 25.82 0.89 -2.91
C LEU A 563 26.39 2.29 -3.00
N PHE A 564 25.59 3.29 -3.42
CA PHE A 564 25.99 4.68 -3.42
C PHE A 564 26.35 5.17 -2.01
N ASN A 565 25.48 4.90 -1.03
CA ASN A 565 25.72 5.25 0.37
C ASN A 565 26.95 4.56 0.97
N VAL A 566 27.12 3.25 0.72
CA VAL A 566 28.32 2.51 1.15
C VAL A 566 29.58 3.03 0.46
N GLY A 567 29.51 3.35 -0.83
CA GLY A 567 30.63 3.94 -1.58
C GLY A 567 31.05 5.30 -1.04
N ALA A 568 30.08 6.18 -0.75
CA ALA A 568 30.31 7.48 -0.14
C ALA A 568 31.00 7.35 1.23
N PHE A 569 30.58 6.37 2.03
CA PHE A 569 31.22 6.05 3.30
C PHE A 569 32.69 5.60 3.13
N LEU A 570 32.97 4.69 2.20
CA LEU A 570 34.34 4.23 1.95
C LEU A 570 35.26 5.38 1.51
N VAL A 571 34.77 6.29 0.66
CA VAL A 571 35.53 7.48 0.25
C VAL A 571 35.88 8.34 1.45
N VAL A 572 34.91 8.61 2.33
CA VAL A 572 35.11 9.37 3.56
C VAL A 572 36.18 8.72 4.45
N CYS A 573 36.09 7.40 4.68
CA CYS A 573 37.08 6.66 5.47
C CYS A 573 38.49 6.80 4.90
N VAL A 574 38.67 6.57 3.60
CA VAL A 574 39.97 6.69 2.92
C VAL A 574 40.52 8.11 3.06
N CYS A 575 39.70 9.12 2.82
CA CYS A 575 40.11 10.53 2.96
C CYS A 575 40.62 10.83 4.38
N TYR A 576 39.97 10.29 5.40
CA TYR A 576 40.37 10.51 6.79
C TYR A 576 41.67 9.81 7.17
N VAL A 577 41.87 8.58 6.70
CA VAL A 577 43.16 7.89 6.87
C VAL A 577 44.27 8.74 6.24
N LEU A 578 44.05 9.28 5.04
CA LEU A 578 45.02 10.14 4.37
C LEU A 578 45.24 11.48 5.10
N ILE A 579 44.19 12.11 5.64
CA ILE A 579 44.32 13.30 6.50
C ILE A 579 45.15 12.98 7.74
N TYR A 580 44.86 11.87 8.42
CA TYR A 580 45.57 11.46 9.63
C TYR A 580 47.06 11.23 9.36
N LEU A 581 47.38 10.52 8.27
CA LEU A 581 48.77 10.32 7.82
C LEU A 581 49.46 11.65 7.49
N ALA A 582 48.76 12.56 6.82
CA ALA A 582 49.29 13.89 6.48
C ALA A 582 49.56 14.76 7.72
N VAL A 583 48.71 14.68 8.75
CA VAL A 583 48.86 15.44 10.00
C VAL A 583 49.97 14.86 10.89
N ARG A 584 50.20 13.53 10.87
CA ARG A 584 51.22 12.86 11.68
C ARG A 584 52.63 12.93 11.09
N ASN A 585 52.79 13.39 9.86
CA ASN A 585 54.09 13.44 9.18
C ASN A 585 55.06 14.42 9.90
N PRO A 586 56.20 13.94 10.45
CA PRO A 586 57.08 14.73 11.31
C PRO A 586 57.92 15.80 10.59
N GLN A 587 57.94 15.84 9.26
CA GLN A 587 58.76 16.80 8.51
C GLN A 587 58.26 18.27 8.54
N PHE A 588 57.08 18.54 9.13
CA PHE A 588 56.48 19.90 9.17
C PHE A 588 55.95 20.26 10.58
N PRO A 589 56.74 20.97 11.43
CA PRO A 589 56.48 21.06 12.89
C PRO A 589 55.32 21.95 13.37
N SER A 590 54.46 22.54 12.51
CA SER A 590 53.44 23.50 12.96
C SER A 590 51.97 23.14 12.62
N ARG A 591 51.59 21.86 12.65
CA ARG A 591 50.22 21.38 12.34
C ARG A 591 49.29 21.11 13.54
N SER A 592 49.62 21.57 14.76
CA SER A 592 48.81 21.29 15.96
C SER A 592 47.39 21.92 15.90
N ALA A 593 47.22 23.03 15.18
CA ALA A 593 45.92 23.63 14.88
C ALA A 593 45.12 22.77 13.89
N ASP A 594 45.77 22.25 12.86
CA ASP A 594 45.17 21.37 11.84
C ASP A 594 44.77 20.02 12.44
N ALA A 595 45.54 19.48 13.39
CA ALA A 595 45.18 18.27 14.15
C ALA A 595 43.93 18.47 15.02
N LYS A 596 43.80 19.64 15.67
CA LYS A 596 42.60 20.00 16.43
C LYS A 596 41.39 20.20 15.52
N ILE A 597 41.58 20.67 14.29
CA ILE A 597 40.52 20.81 13.29
C ILE A 597 40.11 19.43 12.75
N ALA A 598 41.08 18.58 12.37
CA ALA A 598 40.83 17.21 11.90
C ALA A 598 40.09 16.34 12.94
N LYS A 599 40.45 16.45 14.23
CA LYS A 599 39.71 15.77 15.32
C LYS A 599 38.24 16.20 15.40
N ARG A 600 37.94 17.48 15.17
CA ARG A 600 36.57 18.01 15.17
C ARG A 600 35.77 17.52 13.96
N MET A 601 36.42 17.41 12.81
CA MET A 601 35.78 16.89 11.60
C MET A 601 35.60 15.35 11.63
N ALA A 602 36.43 14.63 12.39
CA ALA A 602 36.27 13.19 12.61
C ALA A 602 35.02 12.86 13.47
N VAL A 603 34.68 13.73 14.43
CA VAL A 603 33.45 13.58 15.24
C VAL A 603 32.20 13.63 14.37
N LEU A 604 32.15 14.55 13.40
CA LEU A 604 30.99 14.73 12.50
C LEU A 604 30.74 13.51 11.60
N ILE A 605 31.78 12.76 11.28
CA ILE A 605 31.69 11.54 10.44
C ILE A 605 31.42 10.31 11.27
N PHE A 606 31.98 10.24 12.48
CA PHE A 606 31.67 9.14 13.37
C PHE A 606 30.19 9.17 13.78
N THR A 607 29.61 10.37 13.97
CA THR A 607 28.17 10.52 14.19
C THR A 607 27.34 10.08 12.98
N ASP A 608 27.77 10.42 11.76
CA ASP A 608 27.13 9.98 10.53
C ASP A 608 27.19 8.46 10.35
N LEU A 609 28.37 7.85 10.56
CA LEU A 609 28.59 6.40 10.51
C LEU A 609 27.71 5.65 11.52
N LEU A 610 27.67 6.11 12.78
CA LEU A 610 26.85 5.46 13.81
C LEU A 610 25.36 5.52 13.48
N CYS A 611 24.91 6.56 12.77
CA CYS A 611 23.52 6.70 12.35
C CYS A 611 23.19 5.90 11.08
N MET A 612 24.12 5.83 10.12
CA MET A 612 23.90 5.20 8.80
C MET A 612 24.22 3.70 8.76
N ALA A 613 25.12 3.19 9.61
CA ALA A 613 25.50 1.76 9.62
C ALA A 613 24.33 0.81 9.94
N PRO A 614 23.51 1.06 10.98
CA PRO A 614 22.36 0.20 11.27
C PRO A 614 21.38 0.16 10.09
N ILE A 615 21.08 1.33 9.51
CA ILE A 615 20.12 1.48 8.41
C ILE A 615 20.59 0.70 7.18
N SER A 616 21.86 0.84 6.81
CA SER A 616 22.46 0.15 5.67
C SER A 616 22.46 -1.37 5.86
N PHE A 617 22.82 -1.85 7.06
CA PHE A 617 22.86 -3.28 7.37
C PHE A 617 21.48 -3.96 7.24
N PHE A 618 20.44 -3.35 7.81
CA PHE A 618 19.09 -3.91 7.73
C PHE A 618 18.47 -3.75 6.34
N ALA A 619 18.74 -2.66 5.63
CA ALA A 619 18.29 -2.47 4.26
C ALA A 619 18.90 -3.52 3.31
N ILE A 620 20.18 -3.85 3.48
CA ILE A 620 20.84 -4.93 2.73
C ILE A 620 20.22 -6.29 3.06
N SER A 621 20.00 -6.58 4.35
CA SER A 621 19.38 -7.85 4.79
C SER A 621 17.98 -8.03 4.20
N ALA A 622 17.18 -6.95 4.17
CA ALA A 622 15.88 -6.93 3.52
C ALA A 622 15.97 -7.12 2.00
N ALA A 623 16.95 -6.51 1.34
CA ALA A 623 17.16 -6.66 -0.11
C ALA A 623 17.53 -8.09 -0.53
N PHE A 624 18.21 -8.85 0.35
CA PHE A 624 18.49 -10.27 0.16
C PHE A 624 17.34 -11.21 0.58
N LYS A 625 16.16 -10.67 0.92
CA LYS A 625 14.99 -11.42 1.38
C LYS A 625 15.20 -12.22 2.67
N VAL A 626 16.16 -11.79 3.50
CA VAL A 626 16.41 -12.35 4.85
C VAL A 626 16.28 -11.23 5.88
N PRO A 627 15.04 -10.75 6.17
CA PRO A 627 14.85 -9.69 7.15
C PRO A 627 15.20 -10.19 8.55
N LEU A 628 16.31 -9.70 9.11
CA LEU A 628 16.78 -10.06 10.47
C LEU A 628 16.03 -9.33 11.60
N ILE A 629 15.23 -8.33 11.26
CA ILE A 629 14.40 -7.56 12.19
C ILE A 629 12.97 -7.51 11.66
N THR A 630 11.99 -7.65 12.56
CA THR A 630 10.60 -7.38 12.21
C THR A 630 10.47 -5.90 11.83
N VAL A 631 9.65 -5.59 10.83
CA VAL A 631 9.55 -4.21 10.36
C VAL A 631 9.02 -3.27 11.44
N THR A 632 8.15 -3.74 12.35
CA THR A 632 7.73 -2.98 13.53
C THR A 632 8.93 -2.45 14.33
N ASN A 633 9.97 -3.27 14.52
CA ASN A 633 11.19 -2.85 15.21
C ASN A 633 12.13 -2.04 14.31
N SER A 634 12.11 -2.24 12.98
CA SER A 634 12.85 -1.41 12.03
C SER A 634 12.40 0.06 12.02
N LYS A 635 11.14 0.34 12.41
CA LYS A 635 10.63 1.71 12.60
C LYS A 635 11.52 2.51 13.55
N ILE A 636 12.06 1.89 14.60
CA ILE A 636 12.95 2.54 15.57
C ILE A 636 14.20 3.10 14.87
N LEU A 637 14.77 2.35 13.92
CA LEU A 637 15.96 2.76 13.17
C LEU A 637 15.67 3.93 12.22
N LEU A 638 14.54 3.86 11.51
CA LEU A 638 14.13 4.89 10.56
C LEU A 638 13.61 6.16 11.22
N VAL A 639 13.05 6.05 12.43
CA VAL A 639 12.45 7.17 13.14
C VAL A 639 13.44 7.87 14.07
N LEU A 640 14.35 7.13 14.71
CA LEU A 640 15.35 7.73 15.61
C LEU A 640 16.68 7.95 14.90
N PHE A 641 17.32 6.90 14.38
CA PHE A 641 18.70 6.99 13.91
C PHE A 641 18.84 7.75 12.60
N PHE A 642 17.91 7.57 11.66
CA PHE A 642 17.94 8.26 10.37
C PHE A 642 17.97 9.81 10.52
N PRO A 643 17.10 10.43 11.33
CA PRO A 643 17.10 11.89 11.46
C PRO A 643 18.04 12.47 12.53
N ILE A 644 18.60 11.66 13.43
CA ILE A 644 19.55 12.14 14.45
C ILE A 644 20.75 12.82 13.81
N ASN A 645 21.24 12.30 12.67
CA ASN A 645 22.36 12.88 11.95
C ASN A 645 22.08 14.32 11.48
N SER A 646 20.95 14.52 10.81
CA SER A 646 20.48 15.84 10.34
C SER A 646 20.18 16.82 11.49
N CYS A 647 19.73 16.29 12.63
CA CYS A 647 19.53 17.08 13.85
C CYS A 647 20.85 17.52 14.49
N ALA A 648 21.87 16.64 14.53
CA ALA A 648 23.13 16.90 15.21
C ALA A 648 24.02 17.91 14.45
N ASN A 649 23.94 17.95 13.12
CA ASN A 649 24.81 18.75 12.25
C ASN A 649 24.90 20.24 12.65
N PRO A 650 23.81 21.00 12.82
CA PRO A 650 23.86 22.39 13.31
C PRO A 650 24.59 22.58 14.64
N PHE A 651 24.40 21.67 15.60
CA PHE A 651 25.03 21.73 16.92
C PHE A 651 26.53 21.45 16.83
N LEU A 652 26.92 20.49 15.99
CA LEU A 652 28.33 20.20 15.73
C LEU A 652 29.03 21.43 15.11
N TYR A 653 28.37 22.14 14.20
CA TYR A 653 28.90 23.40 13.65
C TYR A 653 29.03 24.50 14.70
N ALA A 654 28.01 24.68 15.54
CA ALA A 654 28.02 25.67 16.62
C ALA A 654 29.12 25.37 17.66
N ILE A 655 29.29 24.12 18.07
CA ILE A 655 30.30 23.75 19.07
C ILE A 655 31.71 23.87 18.49
N PHE A 656 31.93 23.43 17.24
CA PHE A 656 33.28 23.31 16.69
C PHE A 656 33.79 24.53 15.90
N THR A 657 32.90 25.44 15.45
CA THR A 657 33.26 26.58 14.60
C THR A 657 33.13 27.91 15.35
N LYS A 658 34.25 28.49 15.79
CA LYS A 658 34.29 29.78 16.51
C LYS A 658 33.69 30.94 15.69
N ALA A 659 33.88 30.94 14.36
CA ALA A 659 33.31 31.95 13.48
C ALA A 659 31.77 31.86 13.44
N PHE A 660 31.22 30.65 13.38
CA PHE A 660 29.78 30.44 13.41
C PHE A 660 29.17 30.88 14.75
N ARG A 661 29.82 30.57 15.88
CA ARG A 661 29.38 31.08 17.20
C ARG A 661 29.30 32.60 17.23
N LYS A 662 30.32 33.28 16.70
CA LYS A 662 30.33 34.74 16.61
C LYS A 662 29.12 35.25 15.81
N ASP A 663 28.84 34.64 14.67
CA ASP A 663 27.74 35.04 13.79
C ASP A 663 26.37 34.75 14.42
N VAL A 664 26.21 33.64 15.15
CA VAL A 664 25.00 33.32 15.96
C VAL A 664 24.77 34.37 17.05
N TYR A 665 25.80 34.73 17.82
CA TYR A 665 25.66 35.73 18.88
C TYR A 665 25.34 37.13 18.33
N LEU A 666 25.88 37.49 17.16
CA LEU A 666 25.53 38.74 16.48
C LEU A 666 24.08 38.75 16.01
N LEU A 667 23.55 37.62 15.54
CA LEU A 667 22.15 37.52 15.11
C LEU A 667 21.18 37.50 16.30
N LEU A 668 21.52 36.80 17.39
CA LEU A 668 20.77 36.84 18.65
C LEU A 668 20.72 38.26 19.25
N SER A 669 21.81 39.02 19.16
CA SER A 669 21.85 40.42 19.60
C SER A 669 20.92 41.32 18.78
N ASN A 670 20.74 41.06 17.48
CA ASN A 670 19.78 41.80 16.67
C ASN A 670 18.32 41.44 16.98
N MET A 671 18.07 40.30 17.65
CA MET A 671 16.74 39.90 18.16
C MET A 671 16.53 40.24 19.65
N GLY A 672 17.46 40.97 20.28
CA GLY A 672 17.32 41.45 21.66
C GLY A 672 17.83 40.49 22.76
N CYS A 673 18.54 39.40 22.43
CA CYS A 673 19.14 38.49 23.40
C CYS A 673 20.69 38.48 23.31
N CYS A 674 21.39 38.33 24.45
CA CYS A 674 22.86 38.19 24.52
C CYS A 674 23.70 39.39 24.01
N GLU A 675 23.22 40.62 24.23
CA GLU A 675 23.87 41.87 23.79
C GLU A 675 25.30 42.05 24.33
N ASN A 676 25.53 41.68 25.59
CA ASN A 676 26.84 41.77 26.24
C ASN A 676 27.91 40.87 25.58
N ILE A 677 27.51 39.69 25.09
CA ILE A 677 28.43 38.74 24.44
C ILE A 677 28.75 39.20 23.02
N ALA A 678 27.76 39.73 22.28
CA ALA A 678 27.95 40.29 20.95
C ALA A 678 28.88 41.51 20.96
N ASN A 679 28.74 42.40 21.95
CA ASN A 679 29.62 43.56 22.13
C ASN A 679 31.07 43.16 22.44
N MET A 680 31.28 42.08 23.19
CA MET A 680 32.62 41.53 23.46
C MET A 680 33.29 41.00 22.18
N TYR A 681 32.53 40.43 21.24
CA TYR A 681 33.05 40.03 19.92
C TYR A 681 33.26 41.20 18.94
N ARG A 682 32.45 42.27 19.03
CA ARG A 682 32.68 43.53 18.29
C ARG A 682 33.97 44.22 18.77
N MET A 683 34.21 44.30 20.09
CA MET A 683 35.45 44.85 20.66
C MET A 683 36.71 44.06 20.23
N LYS A 684 36.65 42.73 20.22
CA LYS A 684 37.78 41.88 19.79
C LYS A 684 38.15 42.07 18.31
N ALA A 685 37.17 42.33 17.45
CA ALA A 685 37.41 42.64 16.04
C ALA A 685 38.09 44.01 15.88
N TYR A 686 37.62 45.01 16.62
CA TYR A 686 38.18 46.36 16.63
C TYR A 686 39.63 46.42 17.15
N CYS A 687 39.96 45.68 18.22
CA CYS A 687 41.35 45.58 18.70
C CYS A 687 42.26 44.86 17.69
N SER A 688 41.77 43.86 16.97
CA SER A 688 42.58 43.13 15.98
C SER A 688 42.87 43.95 14.72
N GLU A 689 41.97 44.85 14.30
CA GLU A 689 42.21 45.79 13.19
C GLU A 689 43.20 46.90 13.58
N ASN A 690 43.14 47.40 14.81
CA ASN A 690 44.06 48.44 15.28
C ASN A 690 45.49 47.90 15.52
N LEU A 691 45.65 46.63 15.91
CA LEU A 691 46.95 45.96 15.99
C LEU A 691 47.61 45.78 14.61
N VAL A 692 46.83 45.60 13.54
CA VAL A 692 47.35 45.49 12.15
C VAL A 692 47.69 46.87 11.57
N LYS A 693 46.98 47.94 11.94
CA LYS A 693 47.36 49.31 11.57
C LYS A 693 48.62 49.79 12.29
N SER A 694 48.80 49.41 13.56
CA SER A 694 49.99 49.77 14.35
C SER A 694 51.29 49.09 13.90
N SER A 695 51.24 48.03 13.09
CA SER A 695 52.46 47.40 12.56
C SER A 695 53.01 48.08 11.29
N SER A 696 52.35 49.12 10.77
CA SER A 696 52.73 49.85 9.56
C SER A 696 53.39 51.22 9.82
N GLU A 697 53.40 51.72 11.04
CA GLU A 697 54.04 52.99 11.41
C GLU A 697 54.89 52.84 12.68
N ASN A 698 56.07 53.46 12.68
CA ASN A 698 57.22 53.12 13.51
C ASN A 698 57.08 53.53 15.00
N LYS A 699 57.63 52.69 15.88
CA LYS A 699 58.07 52.88 17.28
C LYS A 699 57.37 53.96 18.15
N GLY A 700 56.38 53.50 18.93
CA GLY A 700 55.96 54.13 20.18
C GLY A 700 55.29 53.10 21.10
N THR A 701 55.84 52.88 22.29
CA THR A 701 55.34 51.92 23.29
C THR A 701 53.91 52.26 23.70
N LEU A 702 52.93 51.42 23.36
CA LEU A 702 51.57 51.50 23.90
C LEU A 702 51.33 50.30 24.84
N ILE A 703 51.24 50.59 26.14
CA ILE A 703 50.90 49.62 27.19
C ILE A 703 49.38 49.37 27.10
N CYS A 704 49.00 48.15 26.73
CA CYS A 704 47.61 47.70 26.86
C CYS A 704 47.43 47.18 28.29
N THR A 705 46.94 48.04 29.19
CA THR A 705 46.61 47.67 30.57
C THR A 705 45.51 46.62 30.56
N THR A 706 45.86 45.40 30.94
CA THR A 706 44.92 44.36 31.34
C THR A 706 44.17 44.83 32.59
N LEU A 707 42.93 45.29 32.43
CA LEU A 707 42.00 45.37 33.55
C LEU A 707 41.61 43.94 33.93
N ARG A 708 42.28 43.44 34.97
CA ARG A 708 41.86 42.32 35.79
C ARG A 708 40.58 42.78 36.51
N MET A 709 39.45 42.13 36.27
CA MET A 709 38.27 42.28 37.12
C MET A 709 38.34 41.22 38.23
N ASP A 710 38.52 41.68 39.47
CA ASP A 710 38.28 40.92 40.69
C ASP A 710 36.78 40.63 40.89
N PRO A 711 36.40 39.67 41.76
CA PRO A 711 35.03 39.17 41.85
C PRO A 711 34.05 40.21 42.42
N LEU A 712 32.79 40.15 41.95
CA LEU A 712 31.61 40.91 42.39
C LEU A 712 31.59 41.24 43.89
N PRO A 713 31.33 42.50 44.30
CA PRO A 713 30.90 42.80 45.65
C PRO A 713 29.37 42.70 45.76
N LEU A 714 28.92 42.01 46.80
CA LEU A 714 27.56 42.10 47.31
C LEU A 714 27.26 43.53 47.76
N GLN A 715 26.02 43.92 47.50
CA GLN A 715 25.38 45.18 47.83
C GLN A 715 25.38 45.47 49.34
N SER A 716 25.88 46.64 49.76
CA SER A 716 25.57 47.21 51.07
C SER A 716 25.19 48.69 50.94
N GLN A 717 24.02 49.00 51.49
CA GLN A 717 23.40 50.32 51.57
C GLN A 717 23.99 51.13 52.74
N GLN A 718 24.23 52.41 52.44
CA GLN A 718 24.07 53.61 53.29
C GLN A 718 24.66 53.69 54.72
N LEU A 719 25.59 54.64 54.83
CA LEU A 719 25.58 55.84 55.70
C LEU A 719 25.57 55.73 57.25
N LYS A 720 26.58 56.42 57.81
CA LYS A 720 26.62 57.28 59.01
C LYS A 720 27.10 56.71 60.37
N ASP A 721 28.18 57.38 60.81
CA ASP A 721 28.76 57.66 62.13
C ASP A 721 28.26 57.00 63.42
N ASP A 722 29.29 56.83 64.25
CA ASP A 722 29.38 56.82 65.71
C ASP A 722 29.01 55.57 66.51
N GLY A 723 29.99 55.15 67.32
CA GLY A 723 29.74 54.89 68.72
C GLY A 723 29.73 53.43 69.17
N ASP A 724 30.92 52.99 69.62
CA ASP A 724 31.15 52.34 70.92
C ASP A 724 30.67 50.89 71.21
N LEU A 725 31.67 50.13 71.69
CA LEU A 725 31.66 49.16 72.79
C LEU A 725 30.68 47.96 72.81
N GLY A 726 31.28 46.76 72.93
CA GLY A 726 30.80 45.77 73.91
C GLY A 726 30.53 44.34 73.42
N THR A 727 31.50 43.45 73.68
CA THR A 727 31.30 42.17 74.41
C THR A 727 30.10 41.28 74.09
N ILE A 728 30.30 40.18 73.35
CA ILE A 728 30.50 38.78 73.81
C ILE A 728 30.48 37.87 72.57
#